data_AF-A0A954M814-F1
#
_entry.id   AF-A0A954M814-F1
#
_cell.length_a   1.000
_cell.length_b   1.000
_cell.length_c   1.000
_cell.angle_alpha   90.00
_cell.angle_beta   90.00
_cell.angle_gamma   90.00
#
_symmetry.space_group_name_H-M   'P 1'
#
loop_
_entity.id
_entity.type
_entity.pdbx_description
1 polymer ?
#
loop_
_entity_poly.entity_id
_entity_poly.type
_entity_poly.pdbx_seq_one_letter_code
_entity_poly.pdbx_strand_id
1 'polypeptide(L)'
;RAINADVPYDQFVVEHVAGDLLPHAGAADEPAQYTRRIDTETGRNESVLGTGFWFLGEWVHSPVDIRQEEADRFDNMIDVYSKTFLGLTVACARCHDHKFDPILQRDFYALQSFLQSSTYRQARFESMEQNAQVAAQLNALRAEAGPALLKAYAELVEPTANDADKYFNAAQSVVAAGVRWQETNEDQVLADFEAGTYGDWTTTGDAFGTGPHTQKTIADYQGDVHAQGTYFVNSHQRREGGRGDDHVGTLTSPEFKLTHRWIRFLVGGGNHAGKTCVNLLVDGKIVRSTTGPANNRMQPQEWNVEEFVGKSARIQLVDDERGGWGNIGADAFITTNSSLTGSAGRTVADFHPSMRRRLVDAAREFGVHVSTLSHWVALLAAEDKGGEFLSSLLDAPRPNDVAVENRPEPIAAQIERILASENIELIANYASGEQPLTDGPVFASGVSPLGTARLDLSNEQPILGLHEIPAIQRDRFWDPLTLAPGTLQDPGGTEGWQRAGRMLRTQSFEITQPKVFALVKGGVHTYACVDSHITIRGPLHGSLLRGHPARDDWHWIEHPVDRYAGHTAHLEFVPQQGDDFAVALVVQADRVPVGLSLPTSVTGNPASAPGERLRVLIEAAIHLMYGDHTVSAEQPELVLGANWIISHPELFGMTDENLQRLAELSAPYRERLNELRQQARFESTTAPALMDGTPEQEFVFIRGNWKKRGDDAGRQFLTVFEQEVKHLRGPQTRLDLALQMVDPGQTPLTARVIANRIWLHYFGRGLVPTPDDFGHLGQPVSHPELLDWLAWELIDHDWSLKHIHRLILSSAAYQMSSAASKDPRVAEIDPQNVLLHRMHLKRLEGEAIRDAMLAISGRLDPQLYGPSIPIHLTPFLEGR
;
A
#
# COMPACT_ATOMS: atom_id res chain seq x y z
N ARG A 1 -15.60 1.22 -25.41
CA ARG A 1 -15.92 2.53 -24.80
C ARG A 1 -15.38 3.69 -25.63
N ALA A 2 -14.06 3.81 -25.82
CA ALA A 2 -13.44 4.90 -26.59
C ALA A 2 -14.08 5.19 -27.96
N ILE A 3 -14.26 4.18 -28.81
CA ILE A 3 -14.94 4.35 -30.11
C ILE A 3 -16.38 4.86 -29.98
N ASN A 4 -17.12 4.47 -28.95
CA ASN A 4 -18.50 4.95 -28.74
C ASN A 4 -18.52 6.40 -28.26
N ALA A 5 -17.54 6.80 -27.46
CA ALA A 5 -17.34 8.18 -27.03
C ALA A 5 -16.71 9.08 -28.10
N ASP A 6 -16.27 8.49 -29.24
CA ASP A 6 -15.51 9.19 -30.28
C ASP A 6 -14.25 9.88 -29.74
N VAL A 7 -13.52 9.19 -28.86
CA VAL A 7 -12.24 9.67 -28.35
C VAL A 7 -11.31 9.92 -29.54
N PRO A 8 -10.68 11.11 -29.65
CA PRO A 8 -9.70 11.41 -30.68
C PRO A 8 -8.61 10.33 -30.75
N TYR A 9 -8.27 9.89 -31.96
CA TYR A 9 -7.33 8.76 -32.12
C TYR A 9 -5.91 9.09 -31.64
N ASP A 10 -5.46 10.34 -31.78
CA ASP A 10 -4.21 10.83 -31.19
C ASP A 10 -4.20 10.70 -29.66
N GLN A 11 -5.25 11.17 -28.96
CA GLN A 11 -5.42 10.96 -27.52
C GLN A 11 -5.42 9.46 -27.19
N PHE A 12 -6.11 8.63 -27.98
CA PHE A 12 -6.14 7.18 -27.79
C PHE A 12 -4.72 6.57 -27.88
N VAL A 13 -3.91 6.97 -28.87
CA VAL A 13 -2.51 6.54 -29.02
C VAL A 13 -1.68 7.00 -27.82
N VAL A 14 -1.82 8.26 -27.40
CA VAL A 14 -1.11 8.80 -26.23
C VAL A 14 -1.46 8.04 -24.96
N GLU A 15 -2.74 7.72 -24.73
CA GLU A 15 -3.21 6.91 -23.60
C GLU A 15 -2.60 5.50 -23.61
N HIS A 16 -2.43 4.88 -24.77
CA HIS A 16 -1.82 3.55 -24.88
C HIS A 16 -0.35 3.56 -24.47
N VAL A 17 0.40 4.58 -24.88
CA VAL A 17 1.85 4.66 -24.61
C VAL A 17 2.13 5.16 -23.20
N ALA A 18 1.39 6.18 -22.72
CA ALA A 18 1.73 6.96 -21.53
C ALA A 18 0.51 7.45 -20.72
N GLY A 19 -0.62 6.74 -20.77
CA GLY A 19 -1.85 7.16 -20.10
C GLY A 19 -1.76 7.36 -18.58
N ASP A 20 -0.78 6.74 -17.92
CA ASP A 20 -0.47 6.95 -16.50
C ASP A 20 0.27 8.27 -16.21
N LEU A 21 0.96 8.83 -17.21
CA LEU A 21 1.73 10.07 -17.12
C LEU A 21 0.95 11.32 -17.52
N LEU A 22 -0.26 11.16 -18.05
CA LEU A 22 -1.08 12.30 -18.50
C LEU A 22 -1.48 13.19 -17.31
N PRO A 23 -1.31 14.52 -17.40
CA PRO A 23 -1.66 15.43 -16.32
C PRO A 23 -3.19 15.54 -16.16
N HIS A 24 -3.65 16.00 -14.99
CA HIS A 24 -5.04 16.41 -14.79
C HIS A 24 -5.37 17.67 -15.59
N ALA A 25 -6.64 17.79 -16.00
CA ALA A 25 -7.14 19.02 -16.57
C ALA A 25 -6.98 20.19 -15.57
N GLY A 26 -6.31 21.27 -16.00
CA GLY A 26 -6.06 22.45 -15.16
C GLY A 26 -4.83 22.36 -14.26
N ALA A 27 -3.89 21.44 -14.51
CA ALA A 27 -2.57 21.46 -13.88
C ALA A 27 -1.86 22.81 -14.11
N ALA A 28 -1.04 23.23 -13.15
CA ALA A 28 -0.54 24.62 -13.03
C ALA A 28 0.46 25.07 -14.12
N ASP A 29 1.02 24.13 -14.89
CA ASP A 29 2.08 24.39 -15.87
C ASP A 29 1.56 24.16 -17.31
N GLU A 30 1.22 25.26 -18.00
CA GLU A 30 0.68 25.32 -19.38
C GLU A 30 -0.55 24.42 -19.68
N PRO A 31 -1.47 24.80 -20.59
CA PRO A 31 -2.51 23.88 -21.02
C PRO A 31 -1.87 22.71 -21.76
N ALA A 32 -1.71 21.58 -21.07
CA ALA A 32 -1.24 20.34 -21.68
C ALA A 32 -2.15 19.97 -22.86
N GLN A 33 -1.55 19.69 -24.03
CA GLN A 33 -2.28 19.32 -25.25
C GLN A 33 -3.17 18.09 -25.02
N TYR A 34 -2.69 17.15 -24.21
CA TYR A 34 -3.41 15.95 -23.81
C TYR A 34 -3.53 15.90 -22.29
N THR A 35 -4.70 15.50 -21.81
CA THR A 35 -4.99 15.37 -20.37
C THR A 35 -5.60 14.01 -20.07
N ARG A 36 -5.49 13.56 -18.82
CA ARG A 36 -6.10 12.29 -18.42
C ARG A 36 -7.62 12.37 -18.52
N ARG A 37 -8.21 11.31 -19.05
CA ARG A 37 -9.64 11.18 -19.28
C ARG A 37 -10.30 10.56 -18.07
N ILE A 38 -10.99 11.39 -17.32
CA ILE A 38 -11.78 10.98 -16.16
C ILE A 38 -13.24 10.84 -16.57
N ASP A 39 -13.81 9.66 -16.35
CA ASP A 39 -15.25 9.44 -16.50
C ASP A 39 -16.00 10.29 -15.48
N THR A 40 -16.86 11.21 -15.95
CA THR A 40 -17.50 12.21 -15.08
C THR A 40 -18.56 11.63 -14.14
N GLU A 41 -19.13 10.47 -14.48
CA GLU A 41 -20.17 9.83 -13.65
C GLU A 41 -19.53 8.98 -12.55
N THR A 42 -18.47 8.27 -12.90
CA THR A 42 -17.86 7.25 -12.03
C THR A 42 -16.56 7.73 -11.40
N GLY A 43 -15.89 8.76 -11.92
CA GLY A 43 -14.58 9.22 -11.48
C GLY A 43 -13.42 8.31 -11.88
N ARG A 44 -13.66 7.35 -12.79
CA ARG A 44 -12.64 6.39 -13.26
C ARG A 44 -11.62 7.10 -14.15
N ASN A 45 -10.33 6.87 -13.90
CA ASN A 45 -9.28 7.21 -14.84
C ASN A 45 -9.29 6.20 -15.99
N GLU A 46 -9.74 6.61 -17.17
CA GLU A 46 -9.76 5.73 -18.34
C GLU A 46 -8.43 5.72 -19.08
N SER A 47 -7.59 6.74 -18.92
CA SER A 47 -6.31 6.84 -19.61
C SER A 47 -5.31 5.79 -19.13
N VAL A 48 -5.24 5.52 -17.81
CA VAL A 48 -4.34 4.48 -17.25
C VAL A 48 -4.65 3.08 -17.79
N LEU A 49 -5.88 2.83 -18.24
CA LEU A 49 -6.26 1.55 -18.85
C LEU A 49 -5.57 1.32 -20.19
N GLY A 50 -5.20 2.39 -20.90
CA GLY A 50 -4.53 2.32 -22.20
C GLY A 50 -3.19 1.60 -22.10
N THR A 51 -2.44 1.82 -21.02
CA THR A 51 -1.10 1.23 -20.83
C THR A 51 -1.13 -0.27 -20.55
N GLY A 52 -2.31 -0.86 -20.31
CA GLY A 52 -2.48 -2.30 -20.17
C GLY A 52 -2.14 -3.08 -21.44
N PHE A 53 -2.17 -2.45 -22.63
CA PHE A 53 -1.89 -3.15 -23.89
C PHE A 53 -0.46 -3.71 -23.95
N TRP A 54 0.50 -3.04 -23.31
CA TRP A 54 1.89 -3.49 -23.24
C TRP A 54 2.02 -4.89 -22.63
N PHE A 55 1.06 -5.31 -21.81
CA PHE A 55 1.06 -6.63 -21.20
C PHE A 55 0.56 -7.75 -22.14
N LEU A 56 -0.08 -7.41 -23.26
CA LEU A 56 -0.62 -8.37 -24.21
C LEU A 56 0.50 -8.87 -25.14
N GLY A 57 1.15 -9.97 -24.76
CA GLY A 57 2.29 -10.51 -25.51
C GLY A 57 2.67 -11.93 -25.09
N GLU A 58 3.82 -12.39 -25.57
CA GLU A 58 4.41 -13.67 -25.16
C GLU A 58 5.17 -13.54 -23.84
N TRP A 59 4.90 -14.44 -22.89
CA TRP A 59 5.51 -14.44 -21.55
C TRP A 59 5.97 -15.84 -21.16
N VAL A 60 7.15 -15.92 -20.54
CA VAL A 60 7.66 -17.19 -20.01
C VAL A 60 7.33 -17.29 -18.53
N HIS A 61 6.63 -18.36 -18.14
CA HIS A 61 6.14 -18.57 -16.78
C HIS A 61 7.24 -18.72 -15.72
N SER A 62 8.38 -19.31 -16.09
CA SER A 62 9.51 -19.58 -15.19
C SER A 62 10.81 -19.59 -15.98
N PRO A 63 11.33 -18.42 -16.40
CA PRO A 63 12.54 -18.35 -17.19
C PRO A 63 13.74 -18.87 -16.39
N VAL A 64 14.69 -19.51 -17.05
CA VAL A 64 15.97 -19.87 -16.42
C VAL A 64 16.93 -18.68 -16.41
N ASP A 65 16.82 -17.83 -17.43
CA ASP A 65 17.62 -16.64 -17.68
C ASP A 65 16.64 -15.46 -17.79
N ILE A 66 16.48 -14.70 -16.69
CA ILE A 66 15.51 -13.60 -16.63
C ILE A 66 15.89 -12.50 -17.62
N ARG A 67 17.18 -12.19 -17.79
CA ARG A 67 17.61 -11.12 -18.69
C ARG A 67 17.31 -11.44 -20.15
N GLN A 68 17.48 -12.71 -20.54
CA GLN A 68 17.06 -13.16 -21.88
C GLN A 68 15.54 -13.02 -22.06
N GLU A 69 14.75 -13.43 -21.06
CA GLU A 69 13.28 -13.32 -21.11
C GLU A 69 12.81 -11.87 -21.20
N GLU A 70 13.40 -10.96 -20.44
CA GLU A 70 13.11 -9.53 -20.51
C GLU A 70 13.39 -8.99 -21.92
N ALA A 71 14.55 -9.31 -22.50
CA ALA A 71 14.93 -8.86 -23.84
C ALA A 71 13.99 -9.38 -24.93
N ASP A 72 13.57 -10.65 -24.86
CA ASP A 72 12.65 -11.24 -25.83
C ASP A 72 11.22 -10.69 -25.67
N ARG A 73 10.80 -10.42 -24.42
CA ARG A 73 9.53 -9.78 -24.14
C ARG A 73 9.48 -8.35 -24.69
N PHE A 74 10.51 -7.54 -24.45
CA PHE A 74 10.55 -6.17 -24.97
C PHE A 74 10.67 -6.13 -26.50
N ASP A 75 11.35 -7.09 -27.12
CA ASP A 75 11.33 -7.27 -28.58
C ASP A 75 9.90 -7.46 -29.10
N ASN A 76 9.12 -8.35 -28.47
CA ASN A 76 7.72 -8.55 -28.84
C ASN A 76 6.86 -7.29 -28.62
N MET A 77 7.05 -6.59 -27.50
CA MET A 77 6.34 -5.34 -27.21
C MET A 77 6.65 -4.26 -28.26
N ILE A 78 7.94 -4.07 -28.61
CA ILE A 78 8.37 -3.11 -29.62
C ILE A 78 7.86 -3.50 -31.01
N ASP A 79 7.86 -4.79 -31.35
CA ASP A 79 7.32 -5.29 -32.62
C ASP A 79 5.83 -4.96 -32.76
N VAL A 80 5.02 -5.30 -31.74
CA VAL A 80 3.58 -5.01 -31.72
C VAL A 80 3.33 -3.51 -31.75
N TYR A 81 4.02 -2.73 -30.91
CA TYR A 81 3.89 -1.27 -30.85
C TYR A 81 4.22 -0.59 -32.19
N SER A 82 5.39 -0.90 -32.75
CA SER A 82 5.88 -0.24 -33.97
C SER A 82 5.03 -0.60 -35.19
N LYS A 83 4.57 -1.85 -35.31
CA LYS A 83 3.62 -2.23 -36.36
C LYS A 83 2.27 -1.56 -36.12
N THR A 84 1.73 -1.61 -34.91
CA THR A 84 0.38 -1.11 -34.59
C THR A 84 0.25 0.40 -34.74
N PHE A 85 1.23 1.19 -34.33
CA PHE A 85 1.07 2.65 -34.39
C PHE A 85 1.80 3.29 -35.56
N LEU A 86 2.95 2.74 -35.97
CA LEU A 86 3.80 3.34 -37.00
C LEU A 86 3.78 2.58 -38.33
N GLY A 87 3.27 1.35 -38.35
CA GLY A 87 3.32 0.49 -39.55
C GLY A 87 4.76 0.18 -39.98
N LEU A 88 5.67 0.04 -39.02
CA LEU A 88 7.10 -0.20 -39.28
C LEU A 88 7.58 -1.48 -38.59
N THR A 89 8.54 -2.18 -39.22
CA THR A 89 9.18 -3.39 -38.68
C THR A 89 10.45 -3.06 -37.88
N VAL A 90 10.31 -2.27 -36.81
CA VAL A 90 11.47 -1.80 -36.01
C VAL A 90 12.23 -2.95 -35.35
N ALA A 91 11.55 -4.04 -34.96
CA ALA A 91 12.16 -5.21 -34.31
C ALA A 91 13.27 -5.89 -35.16
N CYS A 92 13.23 -5.74 -36.49
CA CYS A 92 14.30 -6.22 -37.36
C CYS A 92 15.65 -5.53 -37.07
N ALA A 93 15.65 -4.33 -36.48
CA ALA A 93 16.84 -3.60 -36.10
C ALA A 93 17.51 -4.11 -34.81
N ARG A 94 16.91 -5.07 -34.09
CA ARG A 94 17.44 -5.64 -32.83
C ARG A 94 18.90 -6.10 -32.94
N CYS A 95 19.26 -6.74 -34.05
CA CYS A 95 20.57 -7.37 -34.23
C CYS A 95 21.58 -6.54 -35.04
N HIS A 96 21.10 -5.64 -35.88
CA HIS A 96 21.89 -4.78 -36.77
C HIS A 96 20.99 -3.65 -37.29
N ASP A 97 21.56 -2.57 -37.81
CA ASP A 97 20.76 -1.52 -38.47
C ASP A 97 19.82 -2.12 -39.53
N HIS A 98 18.58 -1.65 -39.57
CA HIS A 98 17.57 -2.22 -40.46
C HIS A 98 18.08 -2.24 -41.91
N LYS A 99 17.91 -3.38 -42.58
CA LYS A 99 18.61 -3.66 -43.84
C LYS A 99 18.23 -2.69 -44.97
N PHE A 100 16.99 -2.21 -44.97
CA PHE A 100 16.42 -1.44 -46.07
C PHE A 100 15.81 -0.10 -45.67
N ASP A 101 15.50 0.06 -44.38
CA ASP A 101 14.87 1.27 -43.86
C ASP A 101 15.89 1.97 -42.98
N PRO A 102 15.89 3.31 -42.89
CA PRO A 102 16.84 4.08 -42.11
C PRO A 102 16.52 4.01 -40.60
N ILE A 103 16.37 2.80 -40.07
CA ILE A 103 16.10 2.52 -38.65
C ILE A 103 17.38 1.92 -38.09
N LEU A 104 18.02 2.62 -37.16
CA LEU A 104 19.27 2.19 -36.56
C LEU A 104 19.01 1.11 -35.50
N GLN A 105 19.99 0.24 -35.27
CA GLN A 105 19.96 -0.66 -34.13
C GLN A 105 19.83 0.13 -32.82
N ARG A 106 20.45 1.31 -32.74
CA ARG A 106 20.33 2.23 -31.62
C ARG A 106 18.88 2.64 -31.35
N ASP A 107 18.06 2.85 -32.38
CA ASP A 107 16.66 3.24 -32.23
C ASP A 107 15.85 2.15 -31.52
N PHE A 108 16.10 0.87 -31.84
CA PHE A 108 15.45 -0.26 -31.18
C PHE A 108 15.72 -0.27 -29.67
N TYR A 109 16.99 -0.14 -29.28
CA TYR A 109 17.36 -0.14 -27.85
C TYR A 109 16.94 1.15 -27.14
N ALA A 110 16.85 2.28 -27.84
CA ALA A 110 16.30 3.52 -27.29
C ALA A 110 14.81 3.36 -26.94
N LEU A 111 14.04 2.64 -27.75
CA LEU A 111 12.66 2.27 -27.42
C LEU A 111 12.60 1.30 -26.23
N GLN A 112 13.51 0.32 -26.18
CA GLN A 112 13.60 -0.62 -25.06
C GLN A 112 13.86 0.08 -23.72
N SER A 113 14.69 1.12 -23.70
CA SER A 113 14.96 1.94 -22.52
C SER A 113 13.67 2.52 -21.88
N PHE A 114 12.67 2.91 -22.68
CA PHE A 114 11.38 3.38 -22.15
C PHE A 114 10.59 2.27 -21.46
N LEU A 115 10.64 1.04 -22.00
CA LEU A 115 9.94 -0.12 -21.41
C LEU A 115 10.62 -0.59 -20.13
N GLN A 116 11.96 -0.60 -20.09
CA GLN A 116 12.74 -0.86 -18.86
C GLN A 116 12.48 0.18 -17.78
N SER A 117 12.21 1.43 -18.17
CA SER A 117 11.85 2.49 -17.24
C SER A 117 10.45 2.33 -16.63
N SER A 118 9.73 1.25 -16.93
CA SER A 118 8.32 1.06 -16.57
C SER A 118 8.08 -0.29 -15.92
N THR A 119 6.97 -0.44 -15.19
CA THR A 119 6.69 -1.68 -14.46
C THR A 119 5.22 -2.06 -14.49
N TYR A 120 4.96 -3.36 -14.44
CA TYR A 120 3.62 -3.90 -14.34
C TYR A 120 2.99 -3.59 -12.98
N ARG A 121 1.75 -3.10 -13.00
CA ARG A 121 0.91 -2.89 -11.82
C ARG A 121 -0.54 -3.27 -12.08
N GLN A 122 -1.24 -3.63 -11.01
CA GLN A 122 -2.69 -3.66 -10.97
C GLN A 122 -3.20 -2.27 -10.56
N ALA A 123 -3.43 -1.39 -11.55
CA ALA A 123 -3.83 -0.01 -11.28
C ALA A 123 -5.29 0.08 -10.79
N ARG A 124 -5.50 0.78 -9.67
CA ARG A 124 -6.82 1.07 -9.09
C ARG A 124 -7.55 2.21 -9.82
N PHE A 125 -7.80 2.01 -11.11
CA PHE A 125 -8.30 3.05 -12.01
C PHE A 125 -9.61 3.73 -11.55
N GLU A 126 -10.42 3.07 -10.71
CA GLU A 126 -11.67 3.64 -10.17
C GLU A 126 -11.49 4.56 -8.96
N SER A 127 -10.39 4.43 -8.23
CA SER A 127 -10.19 5.09 -6.94
C SER A 127 -8.90 5.92 -6.85
N MET A 128 -7.92 5.69 -7.73
CA MET A 128 -6.60 6.32 -7.63
C MET A 128 -6.64 7.85 -7.59
N GLU A 129 -7.50 8.48 -8.39
CA GLU A 129 -7.60 9.95 -8.45
C GLU A 129 -8.22 10.54 -7.18
N GLN A 130 -9.37 10.00 -6.78
CA GLN A 130 -10.07 10.41 -5.57
C GLN A 130 -9.19 10.20 -4.34
N ASN A 131 -8.52 9.05 -4.26
CA ASN A 131 -7.69 8.71 -3.11
C ASN A 131 -6.40 9.55 -3.05
N ALA A 132 -5.83 9.93 -4.20
CA ALA A 132 -4.71 10.88 -4.24
C ALA A 132 -5.11 12.25 -3.69
N GLN A 133 -6.30 12.75 -4.05
CA GLN A 133 -6.84 14.01 -3.51
C GLN A 133 -7.10 13.92 -2.01
N VAL A 134 -7.71 12.82 -1.55
CA VAL A 134 -7.96 12.59 -0.11
C VAL A 134 -6.65 12.49 0.66
N ALA A 135 -5.64 11.80 0.13
CA ALA A 135 -4.32 11.70 0.75
C ALA A 135 -3.64 13.08 0.88
N ALA A 136 -3.71 13.91 -0.17
CA ALA A 136 -3.17 15.28 -0.12
C ALA A 136 -3.89 16.14 0.94
N GLN A 137 -5.22 16.06 1.02
CA GLN A 137 -6.00 16.75 2.05
C GLN A 137 -5.71 16.23 3.46
N LEU A 138 -5.51 14.92 3.61
CA LEU A 138 -5.15 14.29 4.88
C LEU A 138 -3.77 14.74 5.36
N ASN A 139 -2.79 14.81 4.46
CA ASN A 139 -1.45 15.31 4.77
C ASN A 139 -1.50 16.79 5.20
N ALA A 140 -2.24 17.63 4.48
CA ALA A 140 -2.43 19.03 4.84
C ALA A 140 -3.11 19.20 6.21
N LEU A 141 -4.17 18.41 6.47
CA LEU A 141 -4.88 18.41 7.74
C LEU A 141 -3.96 18.02 8.92
N ARG A 142 -3.12 17.00 8.75
CA ARG A 142 -2.17 16.57 9.80
C ARG A 142 -1.07 17.60 10.02
N ALA A 143 -0.56 18.22 8.95
CA ALA A 143 0.44 19.28 9.05
C ALA A 143 -0.10 20.52 9.79
N GLU A 144 -1.39 20.83 9.63
CA GLU A 144 -2.07 21.91 10.35
C GLU A 144 -2.36 21.53 11.82
N ALA A 145 -2.93 20.36 12.07
CA ALA A 145 -3.39 19.95 13.39
C ALA A 145 -2.26 19.51 14.33
N GLY A 146 -1.20 18.87 13.80
CA GLY A 146 -0.12 18.25 14.59
C GLY A 146 0.54 19.20 15.58
N PRO A 147 1.08 20.35 15.14
CA PRO A 147 1.72 21.32 16.04
C PRO A 147 0.77 21.88 17.12
N ALA A 148 -0.48 22.16 16.75
CA ALA A 148 -1.47 22.71 17.69
C ALA A 148 -1.85 21.69 18.77
N LEU A 149 -2.02 20.41 18.39
CA LEU A 149 -2.33 19.34 19.33
C LEU A 149 -1.15 19.01 20.23
N LEU A 150 0.09 18.97 19.70
CA LEU A 150 1.29 18.78 20.52
C LEU A 150 1.47 19.89 21.54
N LYS A 151 1.27 21.14 21.13
CA LYS A 151 1.28 22.29 22.03
C LYS A 151 0.22 22.16 23.13
N ALA A 152 -1.01 21.81 22.76
CA ALA A 152 -2.07 21.60 23.75
C ALA A 152 -1.74 20.47 24.74
N TYR A 153 -1.16 19.37 24.25
CA TYR A 153 -0.69 18.28 25.10
C TYR A 153 0.39 18.76 26.07
N ALA A 154 1.38 19.51 25.57
CA ALA A 154 2.45 20.13 26.36
C ALA A 154 1.89 21.02 27.49
N GLU A 155 0.93 21.91 27.18
CA GLU A 155 0.28 22.80 28.16
C GLU A 155 -0.42 22.03 29.29
N LEU A 156 -0.98 20.84 28.99
CA LEU A 156 -1.68 20.02 29.98
C LEU A 156 -0.71 19.27 30.91
N VAL A 157 0.44 18.83 30.40
CA VAL A 157 1.43 18.06 31.19
C VAL A 157 2.46 18.94 31.91
N GLU A 158 2.72 20.15 31.40
CA GLU A 158 3.75 21.07 31.90
C GLU A 158 3.67 21.34 33.41
N PRO A 159 2.49 21.62 34.02
CA PRO A 159 2.42 21.88 35.46
C PRO A 159 2.96 20.72 36.31
N THR A 160 2.65 19.48 35.92
CA THR A 160 3.13 18.28 36.62
C THR A 160 4.59 18.00 36.31
N ALA A 161 5.00 18.22 35.06
CA ALA A 161 6.36 18.02 34.60
C ALA A 161 7.38 18.95 35.26
N ASN A 162 7.00 20.21 35.50
CA ASN A 162 7.82 21.17 36.25
C ASN A 162 8.09 20.73 37.70
N ASP A 163 7.25 19.84 38.22
CA ASP A 163 7.38 19.22 39.56
C ASP A 163 7.91 17.77 39.48
N ALA A 164 8.42 17.30 38.34
CA ALA A 164 8.84 15.91 38.14
C ALA A 164 9.93 15.48 39.14
N ASP A 165 10.83 16.39 39.54
CA ASP A 165 11.83 16.13 40.59
C ASP A 165 11.17 15.87 41.95
N LYS A 166 10.15 16.65 42.30
CA LYS A 166 9.38 16.47 43.54
C LYS A 166 8.60 15.15 43.53
N TYR A 167 7.95 14.81 42.42
CA TYR A 167 7.25 13.54 42.26
C TYR A 167 8.22 12.36 42.39
N PHE A 168 9.36 12.42 41.72
CA PHE A 168 10.39 11.39 41.79
C PHE A 168 10.97 11.22 43.20
N ASN A 169 11.33 12.33 43.86
CA ASN A 169 11.90 12.28 45.21
C ASN A 169 10.87 11.81 46.25
N ALA A 170 9.62 12.27 46.15
CA ALA A 170 8.52 11.79 46.96
C ALA A 170 8.31 10.28 46.74
N ALA A 171 8.33 9.82 45.49
CA ALA A 171 8.15 8.42 45.18
C ALA A 171 9.29 7.55 45.73
N GLN A 172 10.55 7.99 45.59
CA GLN A 172 11.71 7.32 46.19
C GLN A 172 11.59 7.20 47.71
N SER A 173 11.11 8.25 48.39
CA SER A 173 10.92 8.21 49.85
C SER A 173 9.91 7.13 50.28
N VAL A 174 8.85 6.95 49.49
CA VAL A 174 7.81 5.94 49.73
C VAL A 174 8.33 4.54 49.40
N VAL A 175 9.08 4.39 48.31
CA VAL A 175 9.70 3.12 47.89
C VAL A 175 10.73 2.64 48.91
N ALA A 176 11.61 3.53 49.38
CA ALA A 176 12.62 3.23 50.40
C ALA A 176 11.99 2.77 51.74
N ALA A 177 10.76 3.19 52.03
CA ALA A 177 10.01 2.75 53.21
C ALA A 177 9.37 1.35 53.07
N GLY A 178 9.57 0.69 51.92
CA GLY A 178 9.05 -0.63 51.56
C GLY A 178 7.61 -0.54 51.05
N VAL A 179 7.41 -0.65 49.74
CA VAL A 179 6.07 -0.63 49.15
C VAL A 179 5.31 -1.90 49.51
N ARG A 180 4.11 -1.73 50.07
CA ARG A 180 3.16 -2.81 50.32
C ARG A 180 1.89 -2.54 49.55
N TRP A 181 1.61 -3.44 48.63
CA TRP A 181 0.37 -3.45 47.88
C TRP A 181 -0.77 -3.96 48.77
N GLN A 182 -1.97 -3.46 48.56
CA GLN A 182 -3.15 -4.06 49.15
C GLN A 182 -3.21 -5.50 48.64
N GLU A 183 -3.37 -6.47 49.54
CA GLU A 183 -3.71 -7.82 49.13
C GLU A 183 -5.01 -7.73 48.36
N THR A 184 -4.88 -7.91 47.06
CA THR A 184 -6.03 -8.07 46.19
C THR A 184 -6.48 -9.50 46.41
N ASN A 185 -7.79 -9.72 46.51
CA ASN A 185 -8.34 -11.07 46.48
C ASN A 185 -7.66 -11.82 45.33
N GLU A 186 -7.22 -13.06 45.57
CA GLU A 186 -6.60 -13.90 44.55
C GLU A 186 -7.37 -13.79 43.23
N ASP A 187 -6.62 -13.82 42.12
CA ASP A 187 -7.20 -13.86 40.79
C ASP A 187 -8.29 -14.93 40.75
N GLN A 188 -9.52 -14.50 40.47
CA GLN A 188 -10.65 -15.42 40.43
C GLN A 188 -10.87 -15.81 38.99
N VAL A 189 -10.57 -17.08 38.69
CA VAL A 189 -10.93 -17.70 37.41
C VAL A 189 -12.45 -17.79 37.34
N LEU A 190 -13.04 -17.08 36.37
CA LEU A 190 -14.45 -17.19 36.03
C LEU A 190 -14.69 -18.38 35.11
N ALA A 191 -13.82 -18.57 34.11
CA ALA A 191 -13.84 -19.73 33.23
C ALA A 191 -12.49 -19.88 32.51
N ASP A 192 -11.87 -21.04 32.68
CA ASP A 192 -10.69 -21.51 31.95
C ASP A 192 -11.03 -22.69 31.01
N PHE A 193 -12.26 -23.21 31.05
CA PHE A 193 -12.78 -24.29 30.21
C PHE A 193 -12.02 -25.63 30.26
N GLU A 194 -11.00 -25.77 31.11
CA GLU A 194 -10.13 -26.94 31.21
C GLU A 194 -10.84 -28.22 31.69
N ALA A 195 -12.05 -28.10 32.25
CA ALA A 195 -12.92 -29.23 32.56
C ALA A 195 -13.44 -29.98 31.31
N GLY A 196 -13.22 -29.44 30.10
CA GLY A 196 -13.66 -30.04 28.84
C GLY A 196 -15.18 -29.99 28.63
N THR A 197 -15.90 -29.23 29.45
CA THR A 197 -17.35 -28.98 29.34
C THR A 197 -17.63 -27.51 29.67
N TYR A 198 -18.79 -27.00 29.25
CA TYR A 198 -19.22 -25.64 29.59
C TYR A 198 -19.74 -25.48 31.03
N GLY A 199 -19.83 -26.57 31.80
CA GLY A 199 -20.38 -26.54 33.16
C GLY A 199 -21.78 -25.93 33.20
N ASP A 200 -21.95 -24.88 34.02
CA ASP A 200 -23.22 -24.17 34.20
C ASP A 200 -23.45 -23.04 33.16
N TRP A 201 -22.55 -22.88 32.18
CA TRP A 201 -22.79 -21.94 31.09
C TRP A 201 -23.92 -22.44 30.18
N THR A 202 -24.71 -21.49 29.68
CA THR A 202 -25.90 -21.75 28.89
C THR A 202 -25.68 -21.38 27.44
N THR A 203 -25.98 -22.31 26.54
CA THR A 203 -25.91 -22.07 25.10
C THR A 203 -27.29 -21.77 24.51
N THR A 204 -27.33 -20.90 23.52
CA THR A 204 -28.47 -20.71 22.61
C THR A 204 -28.00 -20.91 21.18
N GLY A 205 -28.84 -21.47 20.31
CA GLY A 205 -28.43 -21.77 18.93
C GLY A 205 -27.47 -22.96 18.85
N ASP A 206 -26.68 -23.02 17.79
CA ASP A 206 -25.84 -24.18 17.46
C ASP A 206 -24.33 -23.85 17.28
N ALA A 207 -23.95 -22.58 17.38
CA ALA A 207 -22.57 -22.10 17.22
C ALA A 207 -21.55 -22.78 18.13
N PHE A 208 -21.85 -22.91 19.44
CA PHE A 208 -20.89 -23.37 20.44
C PHE A 208 -20.92 -24.88 20.72
N GLY A 209 -21.84 -25.63 20.09
CA GLY A 209 -21.97 -27.06 20.33
C GLY A 209 -22.23 -27.43 21.80
N THR A 210 -21.75 -28.62 22.21
CA THR A 210 -21.98 -29.18 23.56
C THR A 210 -20.80 -28.98 24.52
N GLY A 211 -19.68 -28.40 24.09
CA GLY A 211 -18.50 -28.20 24.92
C GLY A 211 -17.32 -27.53 24.19
N PRO A 212 -16.28 -27.14 24.94
CA PRO A 212 -15.10 -26.48 24.41
C PRO A 212 -14.24 -27.40 23.53
N HIS A 213 -13.38 -26.79 22.72
CA HIS A 213 -12.50 -27.46 21.77
C HIS A 213 -11.05 -27.52 22.27
N THR A 214 -10.28 -28.47 21.75
CA THR A 214 -8.81 -28.50 21.85
C THR A 214 -8.19 -28.17 20.50
N GLN A 215 -6.88 -27.86 20.48
CA GLN A 215 -6.10 -27.64 19.25
C GLN A 215 -6.19 -28.84 18.27
N LYS A 216 -6.45 -30.06 18.77
CA LYS A 216 -6.59 -31.27 17.95
C LYS A 216 -8.00 -31.47 17.37
N THR A 217 -9.01 -30.80 17.93
CA THR A 217 -10.41 -30.96 17.52
C THR A 217 -10.88 -29.87 16.56
N ILE A 218 -10.18 -28.74 16.51
CA ILE A 218 -10.43 -27.69 15.51
C ILE A 218 -9.84 -28.10 14.16
N ALA A 219 -10.21 -27.38 13.10
CA ALA A 219 -9.69 -27.67 11.77
C ALA A 219 -8.26 -27.12 11.59
N ASP A 220 -7.38 -27.86 10.92
CA ASP A 220 -5.96 -27.50 10.75
C ASP A 220 -5.75 -26.11 10.12
N TYR A 221 -6.65 -25.66 9.25
CA TYR A 221 -6.58 -24.33 8.62
C TYR A 221 -6.81 -23.17 9.59
N GLN A 222 -7.33 -23.42 10.79
CA GLN A 222 -7.50 -22.38 11.80
C GLN A 222 -6.17 -22.00 12.48
N GLY A 223 -5.11 -22.80 12.26
CA GLY A 223 -3.77 -22.52 12.79
C GLY A 223 -3.67 -22.66 14.31
N ASP A 224 -2.59 -22.11 14.86
CA ASP A 224 -2.40 -22.00 16.31
C ASP A 224 -3.28 -20.86 16.86
N VAL A 225 -4.30 -21.24 17.65
CA VAL A 225 -5.24 -20.28 18.24
C VAL A 225 -4.67 -19.59 19.48
N HIS A 226 -3.50 -20.01 19.99
CA HIS A 226 -2.86 -19.41 21.16
C HIS A 226 -3.74 -19.39 22.42
N ALA A 227 -4.56 -20.44 22.59
CA ALA A 227 -5.34 -20.68 23.80
C ALA A 227 -4.45 -21.01 24.99
N GLN A 228 -4.95 -20.79 26.21
CA GLN A 228 -4.23 -21.06 27.45
C GLN A 228 -4.73 -22.35 28.07
N GLY A 229 -3.93 -23.42 27.93
CA GLY A 229 -4.29 -24.74 28.46
C GLY A 229 -4.65 -25.70 27.33
N THR A 230 -5.57 -26.61 27.60
CA THR A 230 -5.96 -27.69 26.67
C THR A 230 -7.26 -27.37 25.94
N TYR A 231 -8.23 -26.76 26.63
CA TYR A 231 -9.59 -26.54 26.16
C TYR A 231 -9.91 -25.05 26.07
N PHE A 232 -10.60 -24.65 25.02
CA PHE A 232 -11.01 -23.25 24.79
C PHE A 232 -12.35 -23.18 24.07
N VAL A 233 -13.02 -22.04 24.13
CA VAL A 233 -14.25 -21.83 23.34
C VAL A 233 -13.88 -21.50 21.91
N ASN A 234 -14.55 -22.13 20.96
CA ASN A 234 -14.47 -21.79 19.54
C ASN A 234 -15.81 -22.12 18.89
N SER A 235 -16.47 -21.14 18.28
CA SER A 235 -17.71 -21.37 17.54
C SER A 235 -17.49 -21.80 16.08
N HIS A 236 -16.24 -21.77 15.59
CA HIS A 236 -15.93 -22.19 14.24
C HIS A 236 -15.97 -23.73 14.11
N GLN A 237 -17.02 -24.24 13.48
CA GLN A 237 -17.14 -25.68 13.21
C GLN A 237 -16.26 -26.15 12.04
N ARG A 238 -15.85 -27.42 12.08
CA ARG A 238 -15.03 -28.04 11.03
C ARG A 238 -15.86 -28.21 9.75
N ARG A 239 -15.34 -27.76 8.62
CA ARG A 239 -16.02 -27.83 7.31
C ARG A 239 -16.03 -29.28 6.78
N GLU A 240 -17.13 -30.01 6.95
CA GLU A 240 -17.40 -31.28 6.22
C GLU A 240 -18.31 -31.01 5.01
N GLY A 241 -17.78 -30.37 3.97
CA GLY A 241 -18.53 -30.09 2.74
C GLY A 241 -19.56 -28.95 2.82
N GLY A 242 -19.60 -28.19 3.94
CA GLY A 242 -20.42 -26.98 4.14
C GLY A 242 -19.60 -25.71 4.46
N ARG A 243 -20.25 -24.57 4.72
CA ARG A 243 -19.59 -23.30 5.13
C ARG A 243 -19.38 -23.32 6.65
N GLY A 244 -18.18 -22.94 7.10
CA GLY A 244 -17.77 -23.05 8.52
C GLY A 244 -18.44 -22.07 9.48
N ASP A 245 -19.09 -21.04 8.94
CA ASP A 245 -19.59 -19.86 9.65
C ASP A 245 -21.13 -19.72 9.48
N ASP A 246 -21.84 -20.84 9.30
CA ASP A 246 -23.30 -20.87 9.13
C ASP A 246 -24.05 -21.06 10.46
N HIS A 247 -23.35 -21.29 11.56
CA HIS A 247 -23.94 -21.51 12.87
C HIS A 247 -24.01 -20.21 13.66
N VAL A 248 -25.10 -20.01 14.39
CA VAL A 248 -25.29 -18.80 15.20
C VAL A 248 -25.78 -19.18 16.59
N GLY A 249 -25.45 -18.38 17.58
CA GLY A 249 -25.75 -18.67 18.95
C GLY A 249 -25.07 -17.76 19.96
N THR A 250 -25.33 -18.04 21.23
CA THR A 250 -24.61 -17.40 22.34
C THR A 250 -24.17 -18.46 23.34
N LEU A 251 -23.08 -18.17 24.05
CA LEU A 251 -22.63 -18.92 25.22
C LEU A 251 -22.56 -17.94 26.39
N THR A 252 -23.45 -18.11 27.36
CA THR A 252 -23.66 -17.15 28.46
C THR A 252 -23.32 -17.78 29.81
N SER A 253 -22.48 -17.10 30.59
CA SER A 253 -22.03 -17.55 31.91
C SER A 253 -23.16 -17.58 32.94
N PRO A 254 -22.99 -18.35 34.05
CA PRO A 254 -23.72 -18.10 35.28
C PRO A 254 -23.57 -16.66 35.74
N GLU A 255 -24.51 -16.21 36.57
CA GLU A 255 -24.36 -14.91 37.21
C GLU A 255 -23.25 -14.95 38.25
N PHE A 256 -22.35 -13.97 38.22
CA PHE A 256 -21.29 -13.80 39.21
C PHE A 256 -21.29 -12.38 39.75
N LYS A 257 -20.69 -12.19 40.92
CA LYS A 257 -20.50 -10.85 41.48
C LYS A 257 -19.16 -10.28 41.02
N LEU A 258 -19.17 -9.03 40.59
CA LEU A 258 -17.94 -8.30 40.31
C LEU A 258 -17.30 -7.89 41.64
N THR A 259 -16.18 -8.52 41.98
CA THR A 259 -15.43 -8.23 43.22
C THR A 259 -14.07 -7.59 42.96
N HIS A 260 -13.64 -7.53 41.70
CA HIS A 260 -12.36 -6.98 41.27
C HIS A 260 -12.55 -5.93 40.17
N ARG A 261 -11.52 -5.12 39.96
CA ARG A 261 -11.57 -3.96 39.04
C ARG A 261 -11.38 -4.30 37.58
N TRP A 262 -10.83 -5.47 37.27
CA TRP A 262 -10.52 -5.87 35.90
C TRP A 262 -11.11 -7.24 35.60
N ILE A 263 -11.57 -7.41 34.36
CA ILE A 263 -11.81 -8.73 33.77
C ILE A 263 -10.81 -8.90 32.63
N ARG A 264 -9.99 -9.96 32.70
CA ARG A 264 -9.05 -10.34 31.64
C ARG A 264 -9.53 -11.61 30.95
N PHE A 265 -9.28 -11.71 29.66
CA PHE A 265 -9.63 -12.88 28.86
C PHE A 265 -8.85 -12.89 27.55
N LEU A 266 -8.82 -14.04 26.89
CA LEU A 266 -8.34 -14.18 25.51
C LEU A 266 -9.54 -14.13 24.57
N VAL A 267 -9.41 -13.44 23.44
CA VAL A 267 -10.42 -13.45 22.37
C VAL A 267 -9.79 -13.53 20.98
N GLY A 268 -10.37 -14.36 20.12
CA GLY A 268 -10.08 -14.48 18.69
C GLY A 268 -11.39 -14.58 17.89
N GLY A 269 -11.29 -14.75 16.59
CA GLY A 269 -12.43 -14.79 15.66
C GLY A 269 -12.72 -13.43 15.02
N GLY A 270 -13.97 -13.22 14.61
CA GLY A 270 -14.40 -12.06 13.84
C GLY A 270 -14.47 -10.75 14.58
N ASN A 271 -14.46 -9.67 13.79
CA ASN A 271 -14.49 -8.28 14.24
C ASN A 271 -15.87 -7.62 14.04
N HIS A 272 -16.95 -8.39 14.07
CA HIS A 272 -18.30 -7.90 13.78
C HIS A 272 -18.96 -7.39 15.07
N ALA A 273 -18.90 -6.07 15.29
CA ALA A 273 -19.43 -5.44 16.50
C ALA A 273 -20.90 -5.83 16.76
N GLY A 274 -21.17 -6.36 17.96
CA GLY A 274 -22.49 -6.80 18.39
C GLY A 274 -22.97 -8.13 17.79
N LYS A 275 -22.20 -8.76 16.89
CA LYS A 275 -22.55 -10.03 16.25
C LYS A 275 -21.53 -11.14 16.51
N THR A 276 -20.23 -10.88 16.40
CA THR A 276 -19.17 -11.79 16.83
C THR A 276 -18.34 -11.12 17.91
N CYS A 277 -18.77 -11.29 19.16
CA CYS A 277 -18.20 -10.53 20.27
C CYS A 277 -18.35 -11.23 21.62
N VAL A 278 -17.53 -10.82 22.57
CA VAL A 278 -17.68 -11.09 24.00
C VAL A 278 -18.30 -9.87 24.64
N ASN A 279 -19.41 -10.04 25.35
CA ASN A 279 -20.16 -9.00 26.04
C ASN A 279 -20.06 -9.18 27.56
N LEU A 280 -19.93 -8.07 28.29
CA LEU A 280 -20.20 -8.01 29.72
C LEU A 280 -21.60 -7.44 29.95
N LEU A 281 -22.46 -8.22 30.61
CA LEU A 281 -23.79 -7.81 31.00
C LEU A 281 -23.80 -7.50 32.49
N VAL A 282 -24.17 -6.29 32.88
CA VAL A 282 -24.40 -5.89 34.28
C VAL A 282 -25.85 -5.47 34.44
N ASP A 283 -26.55 -6.04 35.42
CA ASP A 283 -27.99 -5.83 35.62
C ASP A 283 -28.82 -6.07 34.33
N GLY A 284 -28.38 -7.02 33.48
CA GLY A 284 -29.03 -7.40 32.23
C GLY A 284 -28.76 -6.47 31.03
N LYS A 285 -27.91 -5.44 31.17
CA LYS A 285 -27.51 -4.54 30.08
C LYS A 285 -26.07 -4.79 29.67
N ILE A 286 -25.80 -4.77 28.36
CA ILE A 286 -24.42 -4.82 27.84
C ILE A 286 -23.72 -3.51 28.22
N VAL A 287 -22.63 -3.61 28.99
CA VAL A 287 -21.83 -2.46 29.47
C VAL A 287 -20.41 -2.44 28.91
N ARG A 288 -19.93 -3.58 28.39
CA ARG A 288 -18.68 -3.72 27.62
C ARG A 288 -18.89 -4.75 26.52
N SER A 289 -18.17 -4.58 25.40
CA SER A 289 -18.16 -5.52 24.28
C SER A 289 -16.79 -5.48 23.61
N THR A 290 -16.25 -6.65 23.27
CA THR A 290 -14.98 -6.79 22.56
C THR A 290 -15.14 -7.82 21.45
N THR A 291 -14.63 -7.51 20.26
CA THR A 291 -14.61 -8.44 19.12
C THR A 291 -13.23 -9.06 18.96
N GLY A 292 -13.14 -10.15 18.21
CA GLY A 292 -11.85 -10.67 17.75
C GLY A 292 -11.21 -9.76 16.69
N PRO A 293 -9.93 -9.96 16.38
CA PRO A 293 -9.18 -9.17 15.39
C PRO A 293 -9.39 -9.63 13.92
N ALA A 294 -10.47 -10.39 13.63
CA ALA A 294 -10.64 -11.11 12.37
C ALA A 294 -9.48 -12.09 12.09
N ASN A 295 -9.04 -12.80 13.13
CA ASN A 295 -8.11 -13.92 13.04
C ASN A 295 -8.42 -14.95 14.16
N ASN A 296 -8.07 -16.24 13.98
CA ASN A 296 -8.36 -17.26 15.00
C ASN A 296 -7.39 -17.25 16.20
N ARG A 297 -6.32 -16.45 16.14
CA ARG A 297 -5.31 -16.37 17.20
C ARG A 297 -5.84 -15.48 18.31
N MET A 298 -6.14 -16.07 19.47
CA MET A 298 -6.69 -15.33 20.58
C MET A 298 -5.65 -14.38 21.18
N GLN A 299 -6.06 -13.14 21.42
CA GLN A 299 -5.24 -12.09 21.99
C GLN A 299 -5.75 -11.70 23.38
N PRO A 300 -4.86 -11.39 24.33
CA PRO A 300 -5.25 -10.84 25.62
C PRO A 300 -6.07 -9.57 25.49
N GLN A 301 -7.15 -9.50 26.25
CA GLN A 301 -8.03 -8.36 26.39
C GLN A 301 -8.28 -8.09 27.86
N GLU A 302 -8.61 -6.85 28.17
CA GLU A 302 -9.01 -6.43 29.50
C GLU A 302 -10.16 -5.43 29.47
N TRP A 303 -11.00 -5.49 30.50
CA TRP A 303 -12.02 -4.49 30.78
C TRP A 303 -11.80 -3.92 32.17
N ASN A 304 -11.70 -2.59 32.27
CA ASN A 304 -11.92 -1.90 33.54
C ASN A 304 -13.42 -1.95 33.86
N VAL A 305 -13.74 -2.51 35.03
CA VAL A 305 -15.09 -2.71 35.57
C VAL A 305 -15.21 -2.18 36.99
N GLU A 306 -14.28 -1.33 37.44
CA GLU A 306 -14.25 -0.76 38.79
C GLU A 306 -15.57 -0.10 39.18
N GLU A 307 -16.24 0.59 38.25
CA GLU A 307 -17.52 1.25 38.50
C GLU A 307 -18.69 0.29 38.73
N PHE A 308 -18.50 -1.00 38.39
CA PHE A 308 -19.51 -2.05 38.55
C PHE A 308 -19.20 -3.00 39.71
N VAL A 309 -18.13 -2.76 40.47
CA VAL A 309 -17.78 -3.58 41.64
C VAL A 309 -18.94 -3.61 42.64
N GLY A 310 -19.31 -4.82 43.06
CA GLY A 310 -20.44 -5.12 43.94
C GLY A 310 -21.73 -5.52 43.21
N LYS A 311 -21.83 -5.30 41.90
CA LYS A 311 -22.99 -5.68 41.08
C LYS A 311 -22.90 -7.12 40.57
N SER A 312 -24.06 -7.64 40.16
CA SER A 312 -24.18 -8.93 39.47
C SER A 312 -23.91 -8.76 37.98
N ALA A 313 -23.13 -9.67 37.40
CA ALA A 313 -22.74 -9.66 36.00
C ALA A 313 -22.79 -11.05 35.34
N ARG A 314 -22.80 -11.06 34.01
CA ARG A 314 -22.65 -12.24 33.16
C ARG A 314 -21.72 -11.93 31.99
N ILE A 315 -20.97 -12.92 31.54
CA ILE A 315 -20.23 -12.89 30.29
C ILE A 315 -21.07 -13.60 29.23
N GLN A 316 -21.18 -13.02 28.05
CA GLN A 316 -21.89 -13.61 26.92
C GLN A 316 -21.01 -13.56 25.68
N LEU A 317 -20.63 -14.71 25.16
CA LEU A 317 -20.04 -14.83 23.84
C LEU A 317 -21.17 -14.90 22.82
N VAL A 318 -21.06 -14.15 21.74
CA VAL A 318 -22.06 -14.04 20.69
C VAL A 318 -21.41 -14.41 19.37
N ASP A 319 -22.09 -15.24 18.60
CA ASP A 319 -21.83 -15.52 17.21
C ASP A 319 -23.15 -15.44 16.44
N ASP A 320 -23.41 -14.31 15.79
CA ASP A 320 -24.66 -14.02 15.06
C ASP A 320 -24.38 -13.48 13.65
N GLU A 321 -23.19 -13.77 13.10
CA GLU A 321 -22.80 -13.37 11.74
C GLU A 321 -22.65 -14.59 10.83
N ARG A 322 -23.19 -14.49 9.61
CA ARG A 322 -23.14 -15.57 8.62
C ARG A 322 -22.25 -15.12 7.47
N GLY A 323 -20.99 -15.51 7.47
CA GLY A 323 -20.03 -15.07 6.45
C GLY A 323 -18.59 -15.14 6.92
N GLY A 324 -17.69 -14.46 6.21
CA GLY A 324 -16.28 -14.44 6.58
C GLY A 324 -16.09 -13.94 8.01
N TRP A 325 -15.40 -14.76 8.82
CA TRP A 325 -15.19 -14.52 10.25
C TRP A 325 -16.48 -14.46 11.08
N GLY A 326 -17.53 -15.18 10.67
CA GLY A 326 -18.69 -15.49 11.50
C GLY A 326 -18.38 -16.56 12.55
N ASN A 327 -17.39 -16.27 13.40
CA ASN A 327 -16.98 -17.12 14.51
C ASN A 327 -16.33 -16.29 15.62
N ILE A 328 -16.34 -16.81 16.85
CA ILE A 328 -15.64 -16.23 18.01
C ILE A 328 -14.91 -17.35 18.78
N GLY A 329 -13.67 -17.06 19.16
CA GLY A 329 -12.90 -17.89 20.09
C GLY A 329 -12.66 -17.11 21.38
N ALA A 330 -12.74 -17.76 22.53
CA ALA A 330 -12.39 -17.12 23.79
C ALA A 330 -11.91 -18.12 24.84
N ASP A 331 -11.10 -17.62 25.77
CA ASP A 331 -10.49 -18.44 26.81
C ASP A 331 -10.04 -17.60 28.02
N ALA A 332 -9.72 -18.25 29.14
CA ALA A 332 -9.07 -17.68 30.32
C ALA A 332 -9.74 -16.41 30.91
N PHE A 333 -11.05 -16.46 31.16
CA PHE A 333 -11.76 -15.39 31.87
C PHE A 333 -11.36 -15.33 33.34
N ILE A 334 -10.75 -14.23 33.76
CA ILE A 334 -10.26 -14.01 35.13
C ILE A 334 -10.71 -12.63 35.59
N THR A 335 -11.30 -12.52 36.79
CA THR A 335 -11.41 -11.23 37.47
C THR A 335 -10.18 -11.01 38.34
N THR A 336 -9.53 -9.86 38.16
CA THR A 336 -8.31 -9.52 38.87
C THR A 336 -8.31 -8.04 39.23
N ASN A 337 -7.47 -7.67 40.19
CA ASN A 337 -7.21 -6.28 40.51
C ASN A 337 -5.90 -5.80 39.88
N SER A 338 -5.25 -6.59 39.05
CA SER A 338 -4.06 -6.19 38.30
C SER A 338 -4.40 -5.91 36.83
N SER A 339 -3.78 -4.90 36.21
CA SER A 339 -3.88 -4.59 34.77
C SER A 339 -2.84 -5.38 33.95
N LEU A 340 -3.12 -5.74 32.69
CA LEU A 340 -2.16 -6.39 31.79
C LEU A 340 -0.97 -5.48 31.46
N THR A 341 -1.14 -4.15 31.57
CA THR A 341 -0.12 -3.12 31.28
C THR A 341 0.93 -2.92 32.39
N GLY A 342 1.02 -3.82 33.36
CA GLY A 342 1.94 -3.66 34.49
C GLY A 342 1.48 -2.54 35.45
N SER A 343 2.44 -1.90 36.13
CA SER A 343 2.18 -0.91 37.19
C SER A 343 1.44 0.37 36.75
N ALA A 344 1.31 0.60 35.43
CA ALA A 344 0.50 1.65 34.83
C ALA A 344 -1.00 1.36 35.05
N GLY A 345 -1.65 2.19 35.89
CA GLY A 345 -3.04 2.03 36.31
C GLY A 345 -3.24 1.73 37.80
N ARG A 346 -2.16 1.64 38.58
CA ARG A 346 -2.29 1.52 40.05
C ARG A 346 -2.65 2.85 40.69
N THR A 347 -3.81 2.89 41.34
CA THR A 347 -4.29 4.07 42.05
C THR A 347 -3.86 4.04 43.52
N VAL A 348 -4.11 5.11 44.25
CA VAL A 348 -3.88 5.16 45.71
C VAL A 348 -4.58 4.00 46.43
N ALA A 349 -5.70 3.50 45.90
CA ALA A 349 -6.43 2.37 46.49
C ALA A 349 -5.57 1.09 46.51
N ASP A 350 -4.66 0.91 45.56
CA ASP A 350 -3.84 -0.30 45.43
C ASP A 350 -2.76 -0.45 46.47
N PHE A 351 -2.49 0.61 47.21
CA PHE A 351 -1.56 0.58 48.31
C PHE A 351 -2.27 0.06 49.55
N HIS A 352 -1.59 -0.82 50.30
CA HIS A 352 -2.08 -1.28 51.60
C HIS A 352 -2.47 -0.06 52.46
N PRO A 353 -3.51 -0.11 53.31
CA PRO A 353 -3.96 1.07 54.08
C PRO A 353 -2.85 1.81 54.84
N SER A 354 -1.84 1.08 55.34
CA SER A 354 -0.65 1.68 55.99
C SER A 354 0.23 2.49 55.03
N MET A 355 0.27 2.14 53.74
CA MET A 355 1.01 2.84 52.69
C MET A 355 0.22 4.02 52.13
N ARG A 356 -1.12 3.97 52.10
CA ARG A 356 -1.96 5.11 51.67
C ARG A 356 -1.69 6.36 52.50
N ARG A 357 -1.53 6.19 53.83
CA ARG A 357 -1.19 7.30 54.72
C ARG A 357 0.18 7.89 54.38
N ARG A 358 1.18 7.04 54.14
CA ARG A 358 2.53 7.45 53.73
C ARG A 358 2.53 8.18 52.39
N LEU A 359 1.74 7.73 51.41
CA LEU A 359 1.55 8.41 50.13
C LEU A 359 1.00 9.83 50.35
N VAL A 360 -0.03 9.98 51.19
CA VAL A 360 -0.61 11.30 51.51
C VAL A 360 0.39 12.19 52.26
N ASP A 361 1.13 11.63 53.21
CA ASP A 361 2.13 12.38 53.98
C ASP A 361 3.28 12.83 53.08
N ALA A 362 3.81 11.95 52.23
CA ALA A 362 4.84 12.28 51.24
C ALA A 362 4.33 13.29 50.19
N ALA A 363 3.11 13.12 49.69
CA ALA A 363 2.49 14.08 48.77
C ALA A 363 2.41 15.48 49.39
N ARG A 364 2.05 15.57 50.68
CA ARG A 364 2.00 16.85 51.41
C ARG A 364 3.39 17.42 51.67
N GLU A 365 4.36 16.60 52.05
CA GLU A 365 5.73 17.01 52.34
C GLU A 365 6.42 17.61 51.11
N PHE A 366 6.27 16.95 49.96
CA PHE A 366 6.89 17.37 48.70
C PHE A 366 6.00 18.32 47.88
N GLY A 367 4.76 18.57 48.32
CA GLY A 367 3.85 19.52 47.66
C GLY A 367 3.31 19.03 46.32
N VAL A 368 3.07 17.72 46.17
CA VAL A 368 2.65 17.08 44.91
C VAL A 368 1.27 16.41 45.03
N HIS A 369 0.62 16.10 43.91
CA HIS A 369 -0.70 15.46 43.92
C HIS A 369 -0.60 13.96 44.23
N VAL A 370 -1.36 13.48 45.22
CA VAL A 370 -1.24 12.09 45.71
C VAL A 370 -1.58 11.03 44.66
N SER A 371 -2.52 11.31 43.76
CA SER A 371 -2.90 10.35 42.70
C SER A 371 -1.81 10.21 41.64
N THR A 372 -1.13 11.29 41.29
CA THR A 372 -0.02 11.24 40.34
C THR A 372 1.19 10.59 41.02
N LEU A 373 1.44 10.92 42.30
CA LEU A 373 2.48 10.29 43.11
C LEU A 373 2.29 8.76 43.20
N SER A 374 1.07 8.24 43.29
CA SER A 374 0.85 6.79 43.34
C SER A 374 1.32 6.08 42.08
N HIS A 375 1.17 6.70 40.89
CA HIS A 375 1.70 6.15 39.64
C HIS A 375 3.23 6.18 39.63
N TRP A 376 3.86 7.27 40.08
CA TRP A 376 5.32 7.34 40.21
C TRP A 376 5.89 6.30 41.17
N VAL A 377 5.23 6.07 42.32
CA VAL A 377 5.61 5.01 43.26
C VAL A 377 5.44 3.63 42.63
N ALA A 378 4.38 3.42 41.85
CA ALA A 378 4.14 2.16 41.17
C ALA A 378 5.19 1.87 40.10
N LEU A 379 5.58 2.87 39.31
CA LEU A 379 6.67 2.78 38.34
C LEU A 379 7.99 2.39 39.01
N LEU A 380 8.38 3.10 40.07
CA LEU A 380 9.66 2.86 40.78
C LEU A 380 9.70 1.55 41.57
N ALA A 381 8.54 1.00 41.92
CA ALA A 381 8.42 -0.25 42.66
C ALA A 381 8.23 -1.48 41.77
N ALA A 382 8.03 -1.29 40.45
CA ALA A 382 7.86 -2.37 39.49
C ALA A 382 9.21 -2.81 38.90
N GLU A 383 9.40 -4.12 38.73
CA GLU A 383 10.54 -4.71 38.01
C GLU A 383 10.26 -4.74 36.48
N ASP A 384 9.71 -3.66 35.93
CA ASP A 384 9.16 -3.62 34.56
C ASP A 384 9.96 -2.67 33.64
N LYS A 385 9.77 -2.77 32.31
CA LYS A 385 10.54 -2.03 31.28
C LYS A 385 10.51 -0.50 31.46
N GLY A 386 9.44 0.06 32.02
CA GLY A 386 9.34 1.50 32.29
C GLY A 386 10.39 2.01 33.29
N GLY A 387 10.79 1.17 34.25
CA GLY A 387 11.87 1.47 35.20
C GLY A 387 13.25 1.47 34.54
N GLU A 388 13.48 0.63 33.52
CA GLU A 388 14.74 0.60 32.76
C GLU A 388 14.94 1.88 31.95
N PHE A 389 13.90 2.39 31.28
CA PHE A 389 13.97 3.66 30.55
C PHE A 389 14.22 4.82 31.51
N LEU A 390 13.50 4.90 32.62
CA LEU A 390 13.71 5.93 33.64
C LEU A 390 15.13 5.87 34.21
N SER A 391 15.67 4.68 34.50
CA SER A 391 17.06 4.50 34.92
C SER A 391 18.03 5.06 33.88
N SER A 392 17.81 4.76 32.60
CA SER A 392 18.64 5.32 31.52
C SER A 392 18.55 6.84 31.44
N LEU A 393 17.35 7.39 31.59
CA LEU A 393 17.11 8.84 31.56
C LEU A 393 17.80 9.54 32.74
N LEU A 394 17.92 8.89 33.90
CA LEU A 394 18.66 9.42 35.05
C LEU A 394 20.19 9.41 34.82
N ASP A 395 20.69 8.44 34.07
CA ASP A 395 22.10 8.34 33.69
C ASP A 395 22.46 9.34 32.56
N ALA A 396 21.47 9.85 31.82
CA ALA A 396 21.66 10.85 30.78
C ALA A 396 22.37 12.14 31.24
N PRO A 397 23.21 12.75 30.40
CA PRO A 397 23.75 14.07 30.66
C PRO A 397 22.71 15.18 30.41
N ARG A 398 22.85 16.36 31.05
CA ARG A 398 21.93 17.48 30.83
C ARG A 398 22.07 18.02 29.40
N PRO A 399 20.96 18.40 28.70
CA PRO A 399 20.99 18.86 27.30
C PRO A 399 22.02 19.97 27.01
N ASN A 400 22.24 20.85 28.00
CA ASN A 400 23.15 21.99 27.92
C ASN A 400 24.57 21.73 28.46
N ASP A 401 24.81 20.61 29.17
CA ASP A 401 26.10 20.31 29.80
C ASP A 401 27.02 19.48 28.90
N VAL A 402 26.49 18.89 27.83
CA VAL A 402 27.29 18.09 26.90
C VAL A 402 28.05 19.02 25.96
N ALA A 403 29.37 19.07 26.11
CA ALA A 403 30.25 19.65 25.09
C ALA A 403 29.87 19.07 23.73
N VAL A 404 29.79 19.89 22.68
CA VAL A 404 29.31 19.48 21.34
C VAL A 404 29.95 18.17 20.86
N GLU A 405 31.22 17.95 21.22
CA GLU A 405 32.03 16.76 20.89
C GLU A 405 31.59 15.44 21.58
N ASN A 406 30.79 15.51 22.65
CA ASN A 406 30.35 14.35 23.46
C ASN A 406 28.86 14.02 23.29
N ARG A 407 28.13 14.72 22.41
CA ARG A 407 26.72 14.44 22.14
C ARG A 407 26.58 13.13 21.36
N PRO A 408 25.51 12.35 21.57
CA PRO A 408 25.18 11.23 20.69
C PRO A 408 25.20 11.72 19.25
N GLU A 409 25.90 10.99 18.39
CA GLU A 409 25.97 11.31 16.97
C GLU A 409 24.53 11.34 16.40
N PRO A 410 24.09 12.44 15.74
CA PRO A 410 22.77 12.50 15.14
C PRO A 410 22.54 11.33 14.19
N ILE A 411 21.30 10.84 14.10
CA ILE A 411 20.97 9.66 13.28
C ILE A 411 21.43 9.86 11.82
N ALA A 412 21.28 11.07 11.29
CA ALA A 412 21.79 11.42 9.96
C ALA A 412 23.32 11.21 9.84
N ALA A 413 24.11 11.65 10.83
CA ALA A 413 25.56 11.45 10.84
C ALA A 413 25.95 9.97 11.02
N GLN A 414 25.19 9.21 11.83
CA GLN A 414 25.38 7.76 11.94
C GLN A 414 25.12 7.06 10.60
N ILE A 415 24.08 7.45 9.87
CA ILE A 415 23.78 6.95 8.53
C ILE A 415 24.95 7.26 7.59
N GLU A 416 25.44 8.51 7.55
CA GLU A 416 26.61 8.88 6.73
C GLU A 416 27.84 8.04 7.05
N ARG A 417 28.11 7.76 8.33
CA ARG A 417 29.21 6.88 8.75
C ARG A 417 29.02 5.43 8.30
N ILE A 418 27.79 4.91 8.33
CA ILE A 418 27.48 3.59 7.79
C ILE A 418 27.74 3.57 6.29
N LEU A 419 27.27 4.58 5.57
CA LEU A 419 27.46 4.69 4.12
C LEU A 419 28.95 4.88 3.74
N ALA A 420 29.77 5.44 4.64
CA ALA A 420 31.22 5.55 4.46
C ALA A 420 32.00 4.25 4.75
N SER A 421 31.34 3.20 5.24
CA SER A 421 31.98 1.92 5.54
C SER A 421 32.28 1.11 4.27
N GLU A 422 33.35 0.31 4.28
CA GLU A 422 33.70 -0.54 3.13
C GLU A 422 32.59 -1.57 2.82
N ASN A 423 32.35 -1.80 1.52
CA ASN A 423 31.35 -2.75 0.99
C ASN A 423 29.89 -2.45 1.35
N ILE A 424 29.55 -1.17 1.57
CA ILE A 424 28.18 -0.69 1.67
C ILE A 424 27.90 0.26 0.51
N GLU A 425 26.85 -0.02 -0.25
CA GLU A 425 26.40 0.83 -1.35
C GLU A 425 24.95 1.25 -1.11
N LEU A 426 24.70 2.55 -1.23
CA LEU A 426 23.37 3.13 -1.01
C LEU A 426 22.42 2.75 -2.14
N ILE A 427 21.20 2.31 -1.79
CA ILE A 427 20.09 2.14 -2.73
C ILE A 427 19.06 3.25 -2.55
N ALA A 428 18.64 3.52 -1.31
CA ALA A 428 17.68 4.58 -1.00
C ALA A 428 17.90 5.12 0.41
N ASN A 429 17.95 6.44 0.57
CA ASN A 429 18.05 7.12 1.86
C ASN A 429 16.79 7.97 2.09
N TYR A 430 15.73 7.34 2.58
CA TYR A 430 14.51 8.07 2.90
C TYR A 430 14.70 9.01 4.09
N ALA A 431 15.71 8.77 4.93
CA ALA A 431 16.02 9.65 6.04
C ALA A 431 16.60 11.01 5.60
N SER A 432 17.15 11.13 4.38
CA SER A 432 17.65 12.39 3.82
C SER A 432 16.60 13.17 3.00
N GLY A 433 15.36 12.69 2.96
CA GLY A 433 14.26 13.33 2.23
C GLY A 433 14.12 12.91 0.77
N GLU A 434 14.77 11.80 0.37
CA GLU A 434 14.55 11.18 -0.93
C GLU A 434 13.06 10.82 -1.13
N GLN A 435 12.51 11.17 -2.28
CA GLN A 435 11.10 10.91 -2.58
C GLN A 435 10.89 9.45 -3.01
N PRO A 436 9.90 8.76 -2.44
CA PRO A 436 9.62 7.38 -2.83
C PRO A 436 8.90 7.25 -4.17
N LEU A 437 9.09 6.09 -4.81
CA LEU A 437 8.16 5.60 -5.82
C LEU A 437 7.05 4.83 -5.09
N THR A 438 5.82 5.33 -5.15
CA THR A 438 4.68 4.73 -4.46
C THR A 438 3.60 4.32 -5.43
N ASP A 439 2.92 3.22 -5.14
CA ASP A 439 1.67 2.84 -5.79
C ASP A 439 0.52 3.13 -4.84
N GLY A 440 -0.15 4.26 -5.06
CA GLY A 440 -1.37 4.67 -4.37
C GLY A 440 -1.17 5.24 -2.95
N PRO A 441 -2.24 5.28 -2.16
CA PRO A 441 -2.35 6.27 -1.10
C PRO A 441 -1.71 5.85 0.25
N VAL A 442 -1.38 4.55 0.43
CA VAL A 442 -0.82 4.04 1.70
C VAL A 442 0.49 4.70 2.10
N PHE A 443 1.29 5.16 1.13
CA PHE A 443 2.57 5.83 1.37
C PHE A 443 2.58 7.29 0.90
N ALA A 444 1.41 7.86 0.61
CA ALA A 444 1.30 9.21 0.05
C ALA A 444 1.70 10.33 1.03
N SER A 445 1.87 10.03 2.31
CA SER A 445 2.45 10.96 3.30
C SER A 445 3.94 11.23 3.06
N GLY A 446 4.62 10.37 2.30
CA GLY A 446 6.06 10.47 2.07
C GLY A 446 6.87 10.28 3.35
N VAL A 447 8.02 10.97 3.41
CA VAL A 447 8.93 10.95 4.56
C VAL A 447 8.37 11.81 5.69
N SER A 448 8.20 11.22 6.87
CA SER A 448 7.81 11.94 8.08
C SER A 448 9.05 12.50 8.80
N PRO A 449 9.16 13.82 9.01
CA PRO A 449 10.33 14.40 9.66
C PRO A 449 10.46 14.01 11.14
N LEU A 450 11.68 13.99 11.64
CA LEU A 450 12.00 13.76 13.06
C LEU A 450 11.23 14.72 13.98
N GLY A 451 10.63 14.20 15.04
CA GLY A 451 9.92 14.99 16.05
C GLY A 451 8.52 15.48 15.63
N THR A 452 8.03 15.13 14.44
CA THR A 452 6.66 15.47 14.02
C THR A 452 5.62 14.57 14.68
N ALA A 453 4.41 15.09 14.91
CA ALA A 453 3.34 14.37 15.60
C ALA A 453 2.82 13.18 14.78
N ARG A 454 2.76 12.01 15.41
CA ARG A 454 1.96 10.88 14.94
C ARG A 454 0.56 11.02 15.50
N LEU A 455 -0.39 11.42 14.66
CA LEU A 455 -1.77 11.58 15.08
C LEU A 455 -2.55 10.27 14.95
N ASP A 456 -3.42 10.02 15.92
CA ASP A 456 -4.30 8.85 15.93
C ASP A 456 -5.50 9.02 14.98
N LEU A 457 -6.08 7.88 14.60
CA LEU A 457 -7.35 7.76 13.91
C LEU A 457 -8.53 7.55 14.88
N SER A 458 -8.26 7.28 16.18
CA SER A 458 -9.26 6.97 17.21
C SER A 458 -9.58 8.18 18.13
N ASN A 459 -10.52 7.98 19.08
CA ASN A 459 -11.18 9.04 19.84
C ASN A 459 -10.53 9.41 21.18
N GLU A 460 -9.66 8.58 21.75
CA GLU A 460 -9.27 8.70 23.16
C GLU A 460 -7.92 9.40 23.37
N GLN A 461 -6.94 9.17 22.49
CA GLN A 461 -5.62 9.81 22.55
C GLN A 461 -5.19 10.31 21.16
N PRO A 462 -5.39 11.60 20.82
CA PRO A 462 -5.19 12.08 19.45
C PRO A 462 -3.73 12.10 18.98
N ILE A 463 -2.77 11.90 19.89
CA ILE A 463 -1.33 11.89 19.63
C ILE A 463 -0.78 10.55 20.11
N LEU A 464 -0.33 9.71 19.16
CA LEU A 464 0.29 8.41 19.42
C LEU A 464 1.77 8.53 19.81
N GLY A 465 2.39 9.68 19.54
CA GLY A 465 3.80 9.95 19.76
C GLY A 465 4.36 10.91 18.72
N LEU A 466 5.67 10.92 18.61
CA LEU A 466 6.48 11.65 17.66
C LEU A 466 7.28 10.67 16.80
N HIS A 467 7.58 11.05 15.56
CA HIS A 467 8.47 10.30 14.69
C HIS A 467 9.90 10.30 15.25
N GLU A 468 10.42 9.11 15.57
CA GLU A 468 11.73 8.90 16.20
C GLU A 468 12.90 8.98 15.22
N ILE A 469 12.66 8.62 13.96
CA ILE A 469 13.61 8.73 12.86
C ILE A 469 12.86 9.19 11.60
N PRO A 470 13.50 9.97 10.72
CA PRO A 470 12.96 10.25 9.40
C PRO A 470 12.80 8.95 8.59
N ALA A 471 11.57 8.64 8.19
CA ALA A 471 11.23 7.41 7.49
C ALA A 471 9.93 7.57 6.69
N ILE A 472 9.76 6.68 5.71
CA ILE A 472 8.46 6.47 5.08
C ILE A 472 7.69 5.49 5.94
N GLN A 473 6.46 5.85 6.31
CA GLN A 473 5.59 5.01 7.12
C GLN A 473 4.30 4.74 6.35
N ARG A 474 3.74 3.54 6.54
CA ARG A 474 2.39 3.25 6.05
C ARG A 474 1.39 4.13 6.78
N ASP A 475 0.41 4.65 6.06
CA ASP A 475 -0.69 5.41 6.65
C ASP A 475 -1.88 4.49 6.94
N ARG A 476 -2.16 4.30 8.23
CA ARG A 476 -3.26 3.45 8.73
C ARG A 476 -4.65 3.94 8.34
N PHE A 477 -4.79 5.20 7.89
CA PHE A 477 -6.07 5.69 7.34
C PHE A 477 -6.55 4.79 6.19
N TRP A 478 -5.62 4.19 5.45
CA TRP A 478 -5.87 3.31 4.32
C TRP A 478 -5.93 1.82 4.68
N ASP A 479 -5.92 1.44 5.96
CA ASP A 479 -6.09 0.04 6.40
C ASP A 479 -7.31 -0.66 5.75
N PRO A 480 -8.48 0.00 5.58
CA PRO A 480 -9.66 -0.61 4.94
C PRO A 480 -9.57 -0.84 3.42
N LEU A 481 -8.48 -0.46 2.75
CA LEU A 481 -8.35 -0.50 1.29
C LEU A 481 -8.41 -1.93 0.72
N THR A 482 -9.49 -2.35 0.05
CA THR A 482 -9.70 -3.73 -0.44
C THR A 482 -9.94 -3.79 -1.95
N LEU A 483 -9.68 -4.93 -2.56
CA LEU A 483 -10.06 -5.19 -3.96
C LEU A 483 -11.56 -5.44 -4.06
N ALA A 484 -12.21 -4.90 -5.10
CA ALA A 484 -13.61 -5.19 -5.38
C ALA A 484 -13.80 -6.69 -5.73
N PRO A 485 -14.95 -7.30 -5.40
CA PRO A 485 -15.23 -8.70 -5.77
C PRO A 485 -15.05 -8.98 -7.26
N GLY A 486 -14.42 -10.11 -7.59
CA GLY A 486 -14.17 -10.51 -8.98
C GLY A 486 -12.98 -9.81 -9.66
N THR A 487 -12.27 -8.93 -8.94
CA THR A 487 -11.04 -8.28 -9.44
C THR A 487 -9.92 -9.31 -9.61
N LEU A 488 -9.20 -9.23 -10.74
CA LEU A 488 -8.02 -10.04 -10.98
C LEU A 488 -6.89 -9.59 -10.04
N GLN A 489 -6.31 -10.54 -9.29
CA GLN A 489 -5.18 -10.26 -8.40
C GLN A 489 -3.85 -10.34 -9.16
N ASP A 490 -2.78 -9.86 -8.51
CA ASP A 490 -1.42 -10.09 -8.99
C ASP A 490 -1.15 -11.59 -9.17
N PRO A 491 -0.44 -11.98 -10.23
CA PRO A 491 -0.12 -13.37 -10.49
C PRO A 491 0.94 -13.92 -9.51
N GLY A 492 1.04 -15.25 -9.47
CA GLY A 492 2.19 -15.96 -8.91
C GLY A 492 2.32 -15.87 -7.39
N GLY A 493 3.54 -15.77 -6.89
CA GLY A 493 3.83 -15.80 -5.45
C GLY A 493 3.42 -14.54 -4.68
N THR A 494 3.01 -13.48 -5.40
CA THR A 494 2.44 -12.26 -4.81
C THR A 494 0.91 -12.28 -4.72
N GLU A 495 0.29 -13.35 -5.20
CA GLU A 495 -1.16 -13.58 -5.08
C GLU A 495 -1.55 -13.55 -3.59
N GLY A 496 -2.47 -12.66 -3.23
CA GLY A 496 -2.89 -12.43 -1.84
C GLY A 496 -2.19 -11.29 -1.09
N TRP A 497 -1.09 -10.71 -1.60
CA TRP A 497 -0.42 -9.57 -0.95
C TRP A 497 -1.18 -8.24 -1.12
N GLN A 498 -2.12 -8.17 -2.07
CA GLN A 498 -2.89 -6.97 -2.42
C GLN A 498 -1.99 -5.73 -2.67
N ARG A 499 -1.00 -5.84 -3.57
CA ARG A 499 0.00 -4.78 -3.83
C ARG A 499 -0.61 -3.46 -4.30
N ALA A 500 -1.68 -3.54 -5.10
CA ALA A 500 -2.36 -2.40 -5.71
C ALA A 500 -2.79 -1.33 -4.69
N GLY A 501 -2.12 -0.18 -4.73
CA GLY A 501 -2.39 0.94 -3.82
C GLY A 501 -1.71 0.84 -2.45
N ARG A 502 -0.88 -0.19 -2.21
CA ARG A 502 -0.28 -0.53 -0.91
C ARG A 502 1.24 -0.70 -0.96
N MET A 503 1.90 -0.34 -2.05
CA MET A 503 3.28 -0.72 -2.28
C MET A 503 4.22 0.48 -2.45
N LEU A 504 5.39 0.36 -1.85
CA LEU A 504 6.52 1.28 -1.94
C LEU A 504 7.64 0.59 -2.72
N ARG A 505 8.32 1.31 -3.61
CA ARG A 505 9.41 0.81 -4.44
C ARG A 505 10.65 1.71 -4.33
N THR A 506 11.84 1.11 -4.31
CA THR A 506 13.12 1.83 -4.49
C THR A 506 13.33 2.23 -5.95
N GLN A 507 14.20 3.22 -6.20
CA GLN A 507 14.79 3.36 -7.53
C GLN A 507 15.49 2.05 -7.94
N SER A 508 15.66 1.86 -9.25
CA SER A 508 16.36 0.71 -9.81
C SER A 508 17.87 0.84 -9.56
N PHE A 509 18.54 -0.27 -9.22
CA PHE A 509 19.97 -0.34 -8.93
C PHE A 509 20.58 -1.60 -9.55
N GLU A 510 21.87 -1.55 -9.86
CA GLU A 510 22.63 -2.74 -10.25
C GLU A 510 23.01 -3.56 -9.01
N ILE A 511 22.80 -4.88 -9.07
CA ILE A 511 23.18 -5.80 -8.01
C ILE A 511 24.69 -6.04 -8.06
N THR A 512 25.44 -5.39 -7.18
CA THR A 512 26.90 -5.50 -7.04
C THR A 512 27.30 -6.29 -5.80
N GLN A 513 26.40 -6.36 -4.81
CA GLN A 513 26.61 -7.06 -3.54
C GLN A 513 25.65 -8.27 -3.41
N PRO A 514 25.99 -9.29 -2.61
CA PRO A 514 25.19 -10.52 -2.52
C PRO A 514 23.86 -10.34 -1.79
N LYS A 515 23.67 -9.25 -1.04
CA LYS A 515 22.47 -9.00 -0.24
C LYS A 515 22.06 -7.54 -0.29
N VAL A 516 20.75 -7.33 -0.22
CA VAL A 516 20.12 -6.04 0.06
C VAL A 516 19.63 -6.05 1.49
N PHE A 517 19.88 -4.96 2.22
CA PHE A 517 19.41 -4.74 3.58
C PHE A 517 18.50 -3.51 3.62
N ALA A 518 17.39 -3.62 4.34
CA ALA A 518 16.52 -2.47 4.62
C ALA A 518 16.36 -2.30 6.13
N LEU A 519 16.51 -1.07 6.61
CA LEU A 519 16.25 -0.71 7.99
C LEU A 519 14.76 -0.38 8.13
N VAL A 520 14.03 -1.25 8.83
CA VAL A 520 12.58 -1.21 8.93
C VAL A 520 12.09 -1.31 10.36
N LYS A 521 10.85 -0.90 10.59
CA LYS A 521 10.05 -1.17 11.79
C LYS A 521 8.72 -1.77 11.33
N GLY A 522 8.20 -2.76 12.05
CA GLY A 522 6.94 -3.41 11.71
C GLY A 522 7.03 -4.54 10.66
N GLY A 523 5.87 -5.00 10.16
CA GLY A 523 5.74 -6.24 9.36
C GLY A 523 5.60 -5.97 7.86
N VAL A 524 6.33 -6.71 7.03
CA VAL A 524 6.40 -6.42 5.58
C VAL A 524 6.67 -7.64 4.71
N HIS A 525 6.08 -7.67 3.53
CA HIS A 525 6.52 -8.50 2.41
C HIS A 525 7.46 -7.71 1.49
N THR A 526 8.59 -8.30 1.12
CA THR A 526 9.51 -7.71 0.15
C THR A 526 9.63 -8.53 -1.13
N TYR A 527 9.67 -7.82 -2.25
CA TYR A 527 9.91 -8.40 -3.57
C TYR A 527 11.08 -7.70 -4.27
N ALA A 528 12.19 -8.41 -4.49
CA ALA A 528 13.27 -7.93 -5.35
C ALA A 528 12.94 -8.25 -6.81
N CYS A 529 12.43 -7.27 -7.55
CA CYS A 529 12.11 -7.43 -8.97
C CYS A 529 13.39 -7.23 -9.78
N VAL A 530 13.91 -8.31 -10.35
CA VAL A 530 15.14 -8.33 -11.17
C VAL A 530 14.74 -8.29 -12.65
N ASP A 531 15.36 -7.41 -13.45
CA ASP A 531 15.11 -7.23 -14.90
C ASP A 531 13.62 -7.24 -15.27
N SER A 532 12.82 -6.44 -14.55
CA SER A 532 11.38 -6.31 -14.78
C SER A 532 10.61 -7.64 -14.75
N HIS A 533 11.16 -8.68 -14.13
CA HIS A 533 10.53 -10.00 -14.08
C HIS A 533 9.18 -9.89 -13.37
N ILE A 534 8.18 -10.60 -13.88
CA ILE A 534 6.90 -10.75 -13.20
C ILE A 534 6.86 -12.17 -12.64
N THR A 535 6.69 -12.29 -11.33
CA THR A 535 6.56 -13.62 -10.72
C THR A 535 5.26 -14.27 -11.16
N ILE A 536 5.36 -15.28 -12.01
CA ILE A 536 4.25 -16.18 -12.32
C ILE A 536 4.56 -17.53 -11.64
N ARG A 537 3.55 -18.33 -11.26
CA ARG A 537 3.68 -19.50 -10.36
C ARG A 537 4.86 -20.43 -10.74
N GLY A 538 5.99 -20.37 -10.03
CA GLY A 538 7.16 -21.18 -10.39
C GLY A 538 8.24 -21.25 -9.32
N PRO A 539 9.04 -22.33 -9.27
CA PRO A 539 9.99 -22.56 -8.18
C PRO A 539 11.30 -21.76 -8.32
N LEU A 540 11.65 -21.28 -9.52
CA LEU A 540 13.02 -20.82 -9.83
C LEU A 540 13.41 -19.51 -9.16
N HIS A 541 12.45 -18.63 -8.87
CA HIS A 541 12.71 -17.27 -8.39
C HIS A 541 11.97 -16.94 -7.09
N GLY A 542 11.44 -17.94 -6.38
CA GLY A 542 10.74 -17.74 -5.11
C GLY A 542 11.60 -17.09 -4.03
N SER A 543 12.93 -17.15 -4.13
CA SER A 543 13.86 -16.47 -3.21
C SER A 543 13.79 -14.95 -3.27
N LEU A 544 13.29 -14.39 -4.38
CA LEU A 544 13.06 -12.96 -4.59
C LEU A 544 11.85 -12.45 -3.78
N LEU A 545 11.05 -13.34 -3.20
CA LEU A 545 9.88 -13.01 -2.39
C LEU A 545 10.19 -13.37 -0.93
N ARG A 546 10.02 -12.41 -0.01
CA ARG A 546 10.26 -12.62 1.42
C ARG A 546 9.13 -12.03 2.25
N GLY A 547 8.83 -12.67 3.38
CA GLY A 547 7.98 -12.10 4.43
C GLY A 547 8.82 -11.90 5.68
N HIS A 548 8.68 -10.73 6.29
CA HIS A 548 9.38 -10.34 7.52
C HIS A 548 8.33 -10.05 8.59
N PRO A 549 8.38 -10.75 9.75
CA PRO A 549 7.38 -10.59 10.80
C PRO A 549 7.46 -9.21 11.44
N ALA A 550 6.33 -8.73 11.96
CA ALA A 550 6.27 -7.46 12.65
C ALA A 550 7.15 -7.42 13.90
N ARG A 551 7.86 -6.30 14.07
CA ARG A 551 8.64 -5.96 15.27
C ARG A 551 8.46 -4.49 15.63
N ASP A 552 8.40 -4.21 16.92
CA ASP A 552 8.21 -2.85 17.44
C ASP A 552 9.50 -2.02 17.44
N ASP A 553 10.65 -2.68 17.33
CA ASP A 553 11.95 -2.05 17.21
C ASP A 553 12.41 -1.94 15.75
N TRP A 554 13.19 -0.90 15.49
CA TRP A 554 13.89 -0.75 14.23
C TRP A 554 14.99 -1.78 14.09
N HIS A 555 15.00 -2.50 12.97
CA HIS A 555 15.93 -3.58 12.73
C HIS A 555 16.24 -3.72 11.24
N TRP A 556 17.36 -4.37 10.94
CA TRP A 556 17.71 -4.71 9.57
C TRP A 556 16.96 -5.98 9.14
N ILE A 557 16.28 -5.92 8.00
CA ILE A 557 15.83 -7.09 7.25
C ILE A 557 16.78 -7.34 6.09
N GLU A 558 16.97 -8.62 5.71
CA GLU A 558 17.87 -9.02 4.63
C GLU A 558 17.11 -9.64 3.45
N HIS A 559 17.63 -9.41 2.25
CA HIS A 559 17.13 -10.01 1.01
C HIS A 559 18.31 -10.51 0.16
N PRO A 560 18.49 -11.85 0.03
CA PRO A 560 19.60 -12.41 -0.73
C PRO A 560 19.35 -12.28 -2.24
N VAL A 561 20.36 -11.76 -2.96
CA VAL A 561 20.29 -11.47 -4.40
C VAL A 561 21.54 -11.95 -5.16
N ASP A 562 22.40 -12.72 -4.50
CA ASP A 562 23.70 -13.20 -5.01
C ASP A 562 23.62 -13.92 -6.37
N ARG A 563 22.53 -14.66 -6.62
CA ARG A 563 22.29 -15.34 -7.89
C ARG A 563 22.15 -14.38 -9.09
N TYR A 564 21.85 -13.11 -8.85
CA TYR A 564 21.52 -12.10 -9.85
C TYR A 564 22.57 -10.97 -9.91
N ALA A 565 23.81 -11.24 -9.49
CA ALA A 565 24.90 -10.26 -9.62
C ALA A 565 25.05 -9.74 -11.06
N GLY A 566 25.16 -8.42 -11.22
CA GLY A 566 25.25 -7.72 -12.50
C GLY A 566 23.91 -7.49 -13.21
N HIS A 567 22.79 -7.93 -12.62
CA HIS A 567 21.44 -7.60 -13.10
C HIS A 567 20.93 -6.32 -12.44
N THR A 568 19.96 -5.68 -13.09
CA THR A 568 19.26 -4.51 -12.54
C THR A 568 18.07 -4.98 -11.71
N ALA A 569 17.82 -4.35 -10.57
CA ALA A 569 16.68 -4.66 -9.73
C ALA A 569 16.12 -3.44 -9.01
N HIS A 570 14.89 -3.58 -8.53
CA HIS A 570 14.33 -2.70 -7.49
C HIS A 570 13.72 -3.54 -6.38
N LEU A 571 13.65 -2.96 -5.18
CA LEU A 571 13.02 -3.60 -4.03
C LEU A 571 11.64 -2.99 -3.80
N GLU A 572 10.63 -3.84 -3.70
CA GLU A 572 9.27 -3.46 -3.34
C GLU A 572 8.95 -3.87 -1.90
N PHE A 573 8.20 -3.02 -1.20
CA PHE A 573 7.72 -3.22 0.15
C PHE A 573 6.20 -3.18 0.16
N VAL A 574 5.58 -4.21 0.74
CA VAL A 574 4.14 -4.34 0.88
C VAL A 574 3.85 -4.63 2.35
N PRO A 575 3.29 -3.69 3.12
CA PRO A 575 2.99 -3.91 4.53
C PRO A 575 2.10 -5.13 4.74
N GLN A 576 2.40 -5.92 5.78
CA GLN A 576 1.52 -7.02 6.17
C GLN A 576 0.19 -6.46 6.70
N GLN A 577 -0.91 -7.16 6.45
CA GLN A 577 -2.23 -6.66 6.81
C GLN A 577 -2.36 -6.53 8.33
N GLY A 578 -2.64 -5.31 8.80
CA GLY A 578 -2.84 -5.01 10.22
C GLY A 578 -1.58 -4.52 10.93
N ASP A 579 -0.39 -4.89 10.47
CA ASP A 579 0.89 -4.57 11.12
C ASP A 579 1.41 -3.21 10.73
N ASP A 580 1.93 -2.41 11.69
CA ASP A 580 2.64 -1.16 11.36
C ASP A 580 3.81 -1.42 10.40
N PHE A 581 4.23 -0.41 9.64
CA PHE A 581 5.40 -0.53 8.77
C PHE A 581 6.04 0.82 8.51
N ALA A 582 7.36 0.90 8.69
CA ALA A 582 8.18 2.03 8.27
C ALA A 582 9.53 1.56 7.72
N VAL A 583 10.12 2.32 6.80
CA VAL A 583 11.46 2.10 6.23
C VAL A 583 12.23 3.40 6.13
N ALA A 584 13.49 3.40 6.54
CA ALA A 584 14.35 4.58 6.58
C ALA A 584 15.52 4.53 5.59
N LEU A 585 16.12 3.35 5.40
CA LEU A 585 17.37 3.19 4.65
C LEU A 585 17.39 1.84 3.95
N VAL A 586 17.82 1.82 2.70
CA VAL A 586 18.05 0.60 1.91
C VAL A 586 19.45 0.65 1.33
N VAL A 587 20.24 -0.42 1.54
CA VAL A 587 21.62 -0.54 1.09
C VAL A 587 21.87 -1.95 0.54
N GLN A 588 22.89 -2.12 -0.28
CA GLN A 588 23.43 -3.44 -0.61
C GLN A 588 24.81 -3.63 0.01
N ALA A 589 25.08 -4.83 0.54
CA ALA A 589 26.30 -5.15 1.26
C ALA A 589 26.56 -6.66 1.34
N ASP A 590 27.78 -7.05 1.74
CA ASP A 590 28.15 -8.46 2.00
C ASP A 590 27.68 -8.97 3.38
N ARG A 591 27.51 -8.04 4.34
CA ARG A 591 27.15 -8.29 5.73
C ARG A 591 26.16 -7.24 6.23
N VAL A 592 25.49 -7.54 7.34
CA VAL A 592 24.57 -6.58 7.97
C VAL A 592 25.32 -5.28 8.32
N PRO A 593 24.79 -4.10 7.94
CA PRO A 593 25.37 -2.83 8.36
C PRO A 593 25.36 -2.71 9.89
N VAL A 594 26.52 -2.38 10.47
CA VAL A 594 26.68 -2.20 11.92
C VAL A 594 26.94 -0.73 12.21
N GLY A 595 26.42 -0.23 13.34
CA GLY A 595 26.77 1.10 13.85
C GLY A 595 25.65 2.14 13.83
N LEU A 596 24.41 1.71 13.55
CA LEU A 596 23.23 2.51 13.84
C LEU A 596 22.81 2.25 15.29
N SER A 597 23.22 3.13 16.19
CA SER A 597 22.77 3.17 17.57
C SER A 597 21.45 3.94 17.59
N LEU A 598 20.36 3.22 17.38
CA LEU A 598 19.05 3.81 17.51
C LEU A 598 18.75 4.13 18.97
N PRO A 599 18.04 5.22 19.25
CA PRO A 599 17.77 5.64 20.61
C PRO A 599 16.85 4.61 21.27
N THR A 600 17.42 3.68 22.03
CA THR A 600 16.66 2.72 22.85
C THR A 600 16.73 3.06 24.33
N SER A 601 17.69 3.92 24.70
CA SER A 601 17.95 4.40 26.05
C SER A 601 18.84 5.64 25.98
N VAL A 602 18.76 6.50 26.99
CA VAL A 602 19.69 7.64 27.12
C VAL A 602 20.85 7.17 28.00
N THR A 603 22.11 7.35 27.60
CA THR A 603 23.26 6.90 28.43
C THR A 603 24.27 8.03 28.64
N GLY A 604 24.77 8.14 29.86
CA GLY A 604 25.77 9.14 30.27
C GLY A 604 26.31 8.84 31.66
N ASN A 605 27.37 9.56 32.06
CA ASN A 605 27.89 9.52 33.42
C ASN A 605 27.71 10.89 34.08
N PRO A 606 26.91 11.01 35.16
CA PRO A 606 26.50 12.34 35.58
C PRO A 606 26.78 12.68 37.06
N ALA A 607 27.08 13.96 37.34
CA ALA A 607 27.60 14.47 38.63
C ALA A 607 26.58 15.24 39.54
N SER A 608 25.28 15.21 39.27
CA SER A 608 24.21 15.90 40.08
C SER A 608 23.12 14.97 40.67
N ALA A 609 22.15 15.51 41.42
CA ALA A 609 21.08 14.71 42.05
C ALA A 609 20.09 14.13 40.99
N PRO A 610 19.66 12.86 41.11
CA PRO A 610 18.83 12.19 40.09
C PRO A 610 17.53 12.91 39.72
N GLY A 611 16.76 13.39 40.71
CA GLY A 611 15.46 14.04 40.46
C GLY A 611 15.57 15.37 39.68
N GLU A 612 16.59 16.19 39.95
CA GLU A 612 16.79 17.46 39.23
C GLU A 612 17.11 17.23 37.75
N ARG A 613 17.83 16.14 37.42
CA ARG A 613 18.12 15.79 36.03
C ARG A 613 16.89 15.33 35.27
N LEU A 614 16.09 14.48 35.89
CA LEU A 614 14.82 14.04 35.34
C LEU A 614 13.94 15.24 34.94
N ARG A 615 13.80 16.23 35.84
CA ARG A 615 13.05 17.46 35.56
C ARG A 615 13.60 18.21 34.34
N VAL A 616 14.91 18.45 34.26
CA VAL A 616 15.52 19.18 33.14
C VAL A 616 15.28 18.49 31.79
N LEU A 617 15.34 17.15 31.74
CA LEU A 617 15.11 16.40 30.50
C LEU A 617 13.64 16.41 30.08
N ILE A 618 12.72 16.27 31.04
CA ILE A 618 11.29 16.37 30.80
C ILE A 618 10.92 17.79 30.34
N GLU A 619 11.44 18.84 30.98
CA GLU A 619 11.24 20.23 30.57
C GLU A 619 11.71 20.45 29.13
N ALA A 620 12.90 19.95 28.77
CA ALA A 620 13.40 20.05 27.39
C ALA A 620 12.53 19.30 26.37
N ALA A 621 12.01 18.12 26.72
CA ALA A 621 11.06 17.38 25.89
C ALA A 621 9.72 18.12 25.72
N ILE A 622 9.26 18.84 26.74
CA ILE A 622 8.07 19.70 26.67
C ILE A 622 8.31 20.92 25.77
N HIS A 623 9.46 21.57 25.89
CA HIS A 623 9.85 22.65 24.99
C HIS A 623 9.93 22.19 23.52
N LEU A 624 10.38 20.96 23.26
CA LEU A 624 10.30 20.35 21.93
C LEU A 624 8.84 20.23 21.45
N MET A 625 7.91 19.76 22.31
CA MET A 625 6.48 19.67 21.96
C MET A 625 5.83 21.04 21.72
N TYR A 626 6.34 22.11 22.31
CA TYR A 626 5.93 23.49 22.02
C TYR A 626 6.41 24.00 20.64
N GLY A 627 7.34 23.29 19.99
CA GLY A 627 7.98 23.73 18.75
C GLY A 627 9.02 24.83 18.97
N ASP A 628 9.64 24.88 20.15
CA ASP A 628 10.68 25.88 20.45
C ASP A 628 11.95 25.62 19.61
N HIS A 629 12.28 26.56 18.72
CA HIS A 629 13.45 26.47 17.83
C HIS A 629 14.81 26.52 18.55
N THR A 630 14.83 26.83 19.85
CA THR A 630 16.06 26.75 20.66
C THR A 630 16.42 25.31 21.05
N VAL A 631 15.47 24.38 20.92
CA VAL A 631 15.61 22.96 21.21
C VAL A 631 15.53 22.17 19.90
N SER A 632 16.60 21.47 19.53
CA SER A 632 16.66 20.75 18.24
C SER A 632 16.06 19.35 18.38
N ALA A 633 15.15 19.00 17.47
CA ALA A 633 14.65 17.63 17.29
C ALA A 633 15.78 16.63 16.95
N GLU A 634 16.95 17.12 16.49
CA GLU A 634 18.14 16.31 16.22
C GLU A 634 18.77 15.70 17.49
N GLN A 635 18.27 16.04 18.69
CA GLN A 635 18.60 15.38 19.96
C GLN A 635 17.63 14.23 20.20
N PRO A 636 17.98 12.96 19.86
CA PRO A 636 17.02 11.87 19.86
C PRO A 636 16.48 11.56 21.26
N GLU A 637 17.25 11.85 22.31
CA GLU A 637 16.84 11.75 23.71
C GLU A 637 15.62 12.61 24.04
N LEU A 638 15.44 13.76 23.38
CA LEU A 638 14.30 14.64 23.62
C LEU A 638 13.03 14.11 22.92
N VAL A 639 13.18 13.54 21.73
CA VAL A 639 12.07 12.87 21.02
C VAL A 639 11.62 11.64 21.80
N LEU A 640 12.57 10.84 22.31
CA LEU A 640 12.27 9.73 23.22
C LEU A 640 11.60 10.20 24.51
N GLY A 641 12.10 11.27 25.12
CA GLY A 641 11.49 11.87 26.31
C GLY A 641 10.04 12.30 26.05
N ALA A 642 9.79 12.96 24.93
CA ALA A 642 8.44 13.35 24.51
C ALA A 642 7.53 12.13 24.28
N ASN A 643 8.03 11.09 23.58
CA ASN A 643 7.29 9.84 23.41
C ASN A 643 7.00 9.14 24.73
N TRP A 644 7.92 9.20 25.70
CA TRP A 644 7.72 8.65 27.03
C TRP A 644 6.62 9.41 27.79
N ILE A 645 6.63 10.75 27.74
CA ILE A 645 5.57 11.59 28.31
C ILE A 645 4.21 11.29 27.66
N ILE A 646 4.17 11.12 26.34
CA ILE A 646 2.95 10.79 25.61
C ILE A 646 2.42 9.39 25.96
N SER A 647 3.31 8.42 26.14
CA SER A 647 2.93 7.03 26.48
C SER A 647 2.63 6.79 27.95
N HIS A 648 2.93 7.73 28.84
CA HIS A 648 2.66 7.62 30.29
C HIS A 648 1.87 8.83 30.83
N PRO A 649 0.72 9.18 30.24
CA PRO A 649 -0.05 10.38 30.60
C PRO A 649 -0.39 10.46 32.10
N GLU A 650 -0.55 9.31 32.77
CA GLU A 650 -0.87 9.18 34.19
C GLU A 650 0.25 9.68 35.13
N LEU A 651 1.51 9.67 34.68
CA LEU A 651 2.67 10.21 35.42
C LEU A 651 2.72 11.73 35.37
N PHE A 652 2.02 12.33 34.40
CA PHE A 652 2.05 13.77 34.12
C PHE A 652 0.74 14.47 34.47
N GLY A 653 -0.09 13.84 35.30
CA GLY A 653 -1.32 14.46 35.80
C GLY A 653 -2.38 14.64 34.71
N MET A 654 -2.35 13.81 33.67
CA MET A 654 -3.40 13.77 32.67
C MET A 654 -4.64 13.08 33.26
N THR A 655 -5.49 13.87 33.91
CA THR A 655 -6.77 13.42 34.47
C THR A 655 -7.80 13.20 33.36
N ASP A 656 -8.92 12.54 33.68
CA ASP A 656 -10.07 12.42 32.77
C ASP A 656 -10.54 13.78 32.23
N GLU A 657 -10.46 14.83 33.05
CA GLU A 657 -10.79 16.20 32.64
C GLU A 657 -9.80 16.75 31.60
N ASN A 658 -8.50 16.51 31.78
CA ASN A 658 -7.48 16.92 30.81
C ASN A 658 -7.58 16.13 29.50
N LEU A 659 -7.85 14.82 29.57
CA LEU A 659 -8.12 13.99 28.41
C LEU A 659 -9.37 14.46 27.66
N GLN A 660 -10.44 14.82 28.39
CA GLN A 660 -11.64 15.39 27.80
C GLN A 660 -11.34 16.72 27.10
N ARG A 661 -10.56 17.61 27.72
CA ARG A 661 -10.14 18.87 27.11
C ARG A 661 -9.31 18.65 25.84
N LEU A 662 -8.40 17.68 25.84
CA LEU A 662 -7.64 17.30 24.65
C LEU A 662 -8.53 16.71 23.55
N ALA A 663 -9.56 15.94 23.92
CA ALA A 663 -10.57 15.43 23.01
C ALA A 663 -11.39 16.58 22.39
N GLU A 664 -11.76 17.60 23.17
CA GLU A 664 -12.45 18.79 22.68
C GLU A 664 -11.58 19.59 21.70
N LEU A 665 -10.30 19.79 22.01
CA LEU A 665 -9.35 20.50 21.13
C LEU A 665 -9.08 19.75 19.83
N SER A 666 -9.12 18.41 19.85
CA SER A 666 -8.96 17.58 18.65
C SER A 666 -10.26 17.38 17.86
N ALA A 667 -11.42 17.85 18.35
CA ALA A 667 -12.70 17.65 17.67
C ALA A 667 -12.72 18.16 16.22
N PRO A 668 -12.22 19.37 15.88
CA PRO A 668 -12.20 19.83 14.49
C PRO A 668 -11.36 18.95 13.56
N TYR A 669 -10.20 18.47 14.04
CA TYR A 669 -9.37 17.52 13.31
C TYR A 669 -10.13 16.20 13.07
N ARG A 670 -10.79 15.67 14.10
CA ARG A 670 -11.56 14.41 14.02
C ARG A 670 -12.76 14.52 13.08
N GLU A 671 -13.49 15.63 13.12
CA GLU A 671 -14.60 15.89 12.19
C GLU A 671 -14.10 15.88 10.74
N ARG A 672 -13.03 16.64 10.45
CA ARG A 672 -12.46 16.68 9.11
C ARG A 672 -11.87 15.34 8.67
N LEU A 673 -11.24 14.59 9.57
CA LEU A 673 -10.74 13.24 9.31
C LEU A 673 -11.89 12.29 8.92
N ASN A 674 -13.03 12.37 9.60
CA ASN A 674 -14.22 11.58 9.27
C ASN A 674 -14.83 11.96 7.92
N GLU A 675 -14.85 13.24 7.57
CA GLU A 675 -15.28 13.68 6.23
C GLU A 675 -14.38 13.12 5.14
N LEU A 676 -13.05 13.16 5.34
CA LEU A 676 -12.09 12.56 4.39
C LEU A 676 -12.29 11.05 4.27
N ARG A 677 -12.61 10.37 5.37
CA ARG A 677 -12.91 8.93 5.38
C ARG A 677 -14.14 8.59 4.55
N GLN A 678 -15.15 9.45 4.53
CA GLN A 678 -16.34 9.29 3.68
C GLN A 678 -16.06 9.56 2.20
N GLN A 679 -15.07 10.40 1.90
CA GLN A 679 -14.65 10.73 0.53
C GLN A 679 -13.70 9.67 -0.07
N ALA A 680 -12.99 8.92 0.77
CA ALA A 680 -12.08 7.86 0.35
C ALA A 680 -12.83 6.68 -0.29
N ARG A 681 -12.26 6.13 -1.36
CA ARG A 681 -12.76 4.91 -2.01
C ARG A 681 -11.87 3.73 -1.63
N PHE A 682 -12.29 3.00 -0.60
CA PHE A 682 -11.52 1.87 -0.07
C PHE A 682 -11.60 0.63 -0.96
N GLU A 683 -12.77 0.34 -1.52
CA GLU A 683 -12.99 -0.75 -2.46
C GLU A 683 -12.80 -0.28 -3.91
N SER A 684 -12.06 -1.02 -4.73
CA SER A 684 -11.82 -0.69 -6.14
C SER A 684 -11.50 -1.92 -6.96
N THR A 685 -12.03 -1.98 -8.19
CA THR A 685 -11.49 -2.86 -9.22
C THR A 685 -10.12 -2.36 -9.67
N THR A 686 -9.28 -3.28 -10.13
CA THR A 686 -7.97 -3.00 -10.75
C THR A 686 -7.93 -3.46 -12.20
N ALA A 687 -7.00 -2.91 -12.96
CA ALA A 687 -6.65 -3.38 -14.28
C ALA A 687 -5.11 -3.48 -14.43
N PRO A 688 -4.61 -4.43 -15.21
CA PRO A 688 -3.21 -4.42 -15.63
C PRO A 688 -2.87 -3.09 -16.30
N ALA A 689 -1.78 -2.47 -15.85
CA ALA A 689 -1.24 -1.23 -16.39
C ALA A 689 0.28 -1.29 -16.39
N LEU A 690 0.89 -0.66 -17.39
CA LEU A 690 2.30 -0.32 -17.37
C LEU A 690 2.43 1.07 -16.74
N MET A 691 3.04 1.12 -15.56
CA MET A 691 3.22 2.34 -14.77
C MET A 691 4.67 2.81 -14.82
N ASP A 692 4.87 4.11 -14.74
CA ASP A 692 6.20 4.71 -14.76
C ASP A 692 7.06 4.30 -13.55
N GLY A 693 8.36 4.27 -13.75
CA GLY A 693 9.33 3.89 -12.73
C GLY A 693 10.63 4.67 -12.85
N THR A 694 11.73 4.03 -12.48
CA THR A 694 13.07 4.61 -12.59
C THR A 694 13.43 4.87 -14.05
N PRO A 695 13.92 6.05 -14.42
CA PRO A 695 14.56 6.27 -15.70
C PRO A 695 15.77 5.34 -15.93
N GLU A 696 15.65 4.39 -16.86
CA GLU A 696 16.71 3.45 -17.22
C GLU A 696 17.19 3.67 -18.67
N GLN A 697 18.45 3.32 -18.93
CA GLN A 697 19.06 3.39 -20.26
C GLN A 697 19.64 2.03 -20.62
N GLU A 698 19.31 1.56 -21.81
CA GLU A 698 19.82 0.31 -22.36
C GLU A 698 21.03 0.55 -23.27
N PHE A 699 21.82 -0.52 -23.44
CA PHE A 699 22.94 -0.56 -24.36
C PHE A 699 22.56 -1.28 -25.65
N VAL A 700 23.19 -0.87 -26.76
CA VAL A 700 23.09 -1.61 -28.02
C VAL A 700 23.68 -3.01 -27.84
N PHE A 701 22.86 -4.06 -27.94
CA PHE A 701 23.38 -5.43 -27.87
C PHE A 701 24.01 -5.85 -29.19
N ILE A 702 25.28 -6.23 -29.16
CA ILE A 702 26.03 -6.65 -30.35
C ILE A 702 25.40 -7.94 -30.89
N ARG A 703 24.80 -7.85 -32.09
CA ARG A 703 24.03 -8.93 -32.73
C ARG A 703 22.85 -9.42 -31.89
N GLY A 704 22.23 -8.55 -31.11
CA GLY A 704 21.07 -8.87 -30.27
C GLY A 704 21.38 -9.71 -29.03
N ASN A 705 22.66 -9.93 -28.72
CA ASN A 705 23.09 -10.74 -27.58
C ASN A 705 23.25 -9.86 -26.33
N TRP A 706 22.31 -9.97 -25.38
CA TRP A 706 22.31 -9.17 -24.15
C TRP A 706 23.60 -9.27 -23.31
N LYS A 707 24.36 -10.37 -23.46
CA LYS A 707 25.65 -10.56 -22.79
C LYS A 707 26.79 -9.73 -23.40
N LYS A 708 26.54 -9.05 -24.52
CA LYS A 708 27.53 -8.24 -25.25
C LYS A 708 26.98 -6.83 -25.46
N ARG A 709 27.20 -5.97 -24.47
CA ARG A 709 26.85 -4.55 -24.50
C ARG A 709 27.79 -3.77 -25.43
N GLY A 710 27.22 -2.89 -26.24
CA GLY A 710 27.89 -1.90 -27.07
C GLY A 710 27.69 -0.50 -26.51
N ASP A 711 27.50 0.48 -27.39
CA ASP A 711 27.28 1.88 -27.00
C ASP A 711 25.91 2.07 -26.32
N ASP A 712 25.83 3.09 -25.46
CA ASP A 712 24.59 3.55 -24.84
C ASP A 712 23.57 3.98 -25.92
N ALA A 713 22.34 3.46 -25.85
CA ALA A 713 21.29 3.76 -26.81
C ALA A 713 20.55 5.08 -26.53
N GLY A 714 20.55 5.55 -25.27
CA GLY A 714 19.76 6.67 -24.78
C GLY A 714 18.27 6.37 -24.70
N ARG A 715 17.45 7.43 -24.63
CA ARG A 715 15.99 7.39 -24.67
C ARG A 715 15.49 8.42 -25.66
N GLN A 716 15.01 7.96 -26.81
CA GLN A 716 14.61 8.82 -27.90
C GLN A 716 13.68 8.07 -28.87
N PHE A 717 13.03 8.81 -29.77
CA PHE A 717 12.20 8.22 -30.82
C PHE A 717 13.07 7.64 -31.96
N LEU A 718 12.49 7.36 -33.13
CA LEU A 718 13.27 6.88 -34.27
C LEU A 718 14.05 8.05 -34.90
N THR A 719 15.38 7.92 -35.00
CA THR A 719 16.26 8.96 -35.53
C THR A 719 15.90 9.45 -36.93
N VAL A 720 15.26 8.62 -37.76
CA VAL A 720 14.75 9.03 -39.09
C VAL A 720 13.72 10.16 -39.01
N PHE A 721 12.98 10.26 -37.90
CA PHE A 721 11.97 11.30 -37.70
C PHE A 721 12.47 12.46 -36.85
N GLU A 722 13.58 12.32 -36.11
CA GLU A 722 14.09 13.35 -35.21
C GLU A 722 14.46 14.66 -35.95
N GLN A 723 13.65 15.69 -35.73
CA GLN A 723 14.02 17.09 -35.92
C GLN A 723 14.24 17.74 -34.54
N GLU A 724 14.79 18.96 -34.47
CA GLU A 724 14.89 19.71 -33.20
C GLU A 724 13.50 19.93 -32.58
N VAL A 725 13.09 19.05 -31.66
CA VAL A 725 11.85 19.21 -30.88
C VAL A 725 12.06 20.33 -29.86
N LYS A 726 11.43 21.49 -30.07
CA LYS A 726 11.67 22.75 -29.32
C LYS A 726 11.36 22.69 -27.81
N HIS A 727 10.75 21.61 -27.31
CA HIS A 727 10.19 21.53 -25.95
C HIS A 727 10.83 20.44 -25.06
N LEU A 728 11.73 19.61 -25.58
CA LEU A 728 12.36 18.56 -24.79
C LEU A 728 13.53 19.12 -23.98
N ARG A 729 13.45 19.06 -22.65
CA ARG A 729 14.56 19.35 -21.72
C ARG A 729 14.73 18.17 -20.77
N GLY A 730 15.94 17.63 -20.72
CA GLY A 730 16.28 16.50 -19.84
C GLY A 730 15.99 15.13 -20.46
N PRO A 731 16.10 14.04 -19.66
CA PRO A 731 15.87 12.68 -20.12
C PRO A 731 14.42 12.46 -20.58
N GLN A 732 14.20 11.97 -21.81
CA GLN A 732 12.85 11.78 -22.37
C GLN A 732 12.04 10.73 -21.59
N THR A 733 10.73 10.94 -21.49
CA THR A 733 9.73 10.08 -20.85
C THR A 733 8.89 9.32 -21.89
N ARG A 734 8.09 8.32 -21.45
CA ARG A 734 7.10 7.68 -22.32
C ARG A 734 6.07 8.68 -22.87
N LEU A 735 5.76 9.74 -22.13
CA LEU A 735 4.88 10.79 -22.62
C LEU A 735 5.52 11.54 -23.79
N ASP A 736 6.81 11.89 -23.69
CA ASP A 736 7.54 12.54 -24.80
C ASP A 736 7.58 11.66 -26.06
N LEU A 737 7.76 10.35 -25.90
CA LEU A 737 7.65 9.37 -26.98
C LEU A 737 6.26 9.42 -27.63
N ALA A 738 5.21 9.39 -26.81
CA ALA A 738 3.83 9.40 -27.28
C ALA A 738 3.48 10.68 -28.06
N LEU A 739 3.92 11.85 -27.55
CA LEU A 739 3.70 13.15 -28.18
C LEU A 739 4.39 13.22 -29.55
N GLN A 740 5.62 12.72 -29.66
CA GLN A 740 6.35 12.66 -30.93
C GLN A 740 5.66 11.78 -31.98
N MET A 741 4.95 10.72 -31.57
CA MET A 741 4.24 9.85 -32.51
C MET A 741 3.00 10.49 -33.13
N VAL A 742 2.32 11.35 -32.39
CA VAL A 742 1.03 11.94 -32.81
C VAL A 742 1.19 13.34 -33.40
N ASP A 743 2.38 13.93 -33.33
CA ASP A 743 2.71 15.18 -34.00
C ASP A 743 2.90 14.97 -35.52
N PRO A 744 2.01 15.50 -36.38
CA PRO A 744 2.13 15.38 -37.83
C PRO A 744 3.37 16.07 -38.41
N GLY A 745 3.94 17.04 -37.69
CA GLY A 745 5.21 17.69 -38.04
C GLY A 745 6.43 16.79 -37.78
N GLN A 746 6.30 15.84 -36.85
CA GLN A 746 7.34 14.89 -36.48
C GLN A 746 7.26 13.61 -37.33
N THR A 747 6.06 13.02 -37.47
CA THR A 747 5.87 11.83 -38.32
C THR A 747 4.49 11.78 -38.98
N PRO A 748 4.39 11.45 -40.28
CA PRO A 748 3.11 11.31 -40.97
C PRO A 748 2.47 9.91 -40.77
N LEU A 749 3.15 9.00 -40.06
CA LEU A 749 2.79 7.58 -40.08
C LEU A 749 1.51 7.26 -39.31
N THR A 750 1.34 7.78 -38.09
CA THR A 750 0.23 7.42 -37.21
C THR A 750 -1.15 7.59 -37.88
N ALA A 751 -1.37 8.73 -38.54
CA ALA A 751 -2.61 9.01 -39.27
C ALA A 751 -2.78 8.13 -40.52
N ARG A 752 -1.71 7.97 -41.33
CA ARG A 752 -1.73 7.12 -42.54
C ARG A 752 -2.03 5.66 -42.19
N VAL A 753 -1.41 5.16 -41.13
CA VAL A 753 -1.51 3.79 -40.68
C VAL A 753 -2.94 3.46 -40.25
N ILE A 754 -3.56 4.29 -39.40
CA ILE A 754 -4.95 4.06 -38.98
C ILE A 754 -5.94 4.23 -40.13
N ALA A 755 -5.76 5.24 -41.00
CA ALA A 755 -6.60 5.43 -42.19
C ALA A 755 -6.55 4.19 -43.11
N ASN A 756 -5.34 3.65 -43.34
CA ASN A 756 -5.15 2.43 -44.12
C ASN A 756 -5.79 1.21 -43.45
N ARG A 757 -5.74 1.08 -42.11
CA ARG A 757 -6.38 -0.03 -41.40
C ARG A 757 -7.91 0.04 -41.43
N ILE A 758 -8.49 1.24 -41.29
CA ILE A 758 -9.94 1.43 -41.47
C ILE A 758 -10.34 1.07 -42.90
N TRP A 759 -9.57 1.52 -43.88
CA TRP A 759 -9.77 1.16 -45.28
C TRP A 759 -9.68 -0.35 -45.50
N LEU A 760 -8.64 -1.01 -44.98
CA LEU A 760 -8.45 -2.46 -45.04
C LEU A 760 -9.68 -3.19 -44.47
N HIS A 761 -10.18 -2.78 -43.31
CA HIS A 761 -11.38 -3.38 -42.71
C HIS A 761 -12.60 -3.24 -43.63
N TYR A 762 -12.76 -2.08 -44.29
CA TYR A 762 -13.90 -1.82 -45.18
C TYR A 762 -13.76 -2.29 -46.63
N PHE A 763 -12.57 -2.55 -47.15
CA PHE A 763 -12.38 -3.00 -48.53
C PHE A 763 -11.79 -4.42 -48.61
N GLY A 764 -11.38 -5.01 -47.49
CA GLY A 764 -10.71 -6.32 -47.42
C GLY A 764 -9.24 -6.29 -47.89
N ARG A 765 -8.79 -5.14 -48.40
CA ARG A 765 -7.40 -4.85 -48.80
C ARG A 765 -7.10 -3.40 -48.48
N GLY A 766 -5.96 -3.15 -47.81
CA GLY A 766 -5.49 -1.80 -47.52
C GLY A 766 -5.01 -1.08 -48.78
N LEU A 767 -5.00 0.26 -48.75
CA LEU A 767 -4.34 1.07 -49.76
C LEU A 767 -2.85 0.75 -49.84
N VAL A 768 -2.22 0.54 -48.67
CA VAL A 768 -0.98 -0.21 -48.49
C VAL A 768 -1.38 -1.64 -48.11
N PRO A 769 -1.16 -2.64 -48.99
CA PRO A 769 -1.61 -4.02 -48.73
C PRO A 769 -0.90 -4.71 -47.56
N THR A 770 0.26 -4.21 -47.16
CA THR A 770 1.04 -4.65 -45.99
C THR A 770 0.79 -3.67 -44.84
N PRO A 771 -0.28 -3.83 -44.04
CA PRO A 771 -0.67 -2.83 -43.03
C PRO A 771 0.35 -2.65 -41.91
N ASP A 772 1.27 -3.61 -41.73
CA ASP A 772 2.30 -3.61 -40.69
C ASP A 772 3.69 -3.22 -41.22
N ASP A 773 3.81 -2.94 -42.52
CA ASP A 773 5.06 -2.53 -43.17
C ASP A 773 4.78 -1.50 -44.28
N PHE A 774 5.00 -0.24 -43.93
CA PHE A 774 4.99 0.94 -44.80
C PHE A 774 6.40 1.29 -45.30
N GLY A 775 7.41 0.53 -44.85
CA GLY A 775 8.81 0.67 -45.24
C GLY A 775 9.10 0.03 -46.60
N HIS A 776 10.39 -0.15 -46.88
CA HIS A 776 10.87 -0.63 -48.17
C HIS A 776 10.48 -2.08 -48.49
N LEU A 777 10.28 -2.91 -47.46
CA LEU A 777 9.86 -4.31 -47.62
C LEU A 777 8.34 -4.47 -47.81
N GLY A 778 7.57 -3.42 -47.50
CA GLY A 778 6.14 -3.35 -47.74
C GLY A 778 5.76 -3.33 -49.22
N GLN A 779 4.48 -3.55 -49.50
CA GLN A 779 3.93 -3.37 -50.83
C GLN A 779 3.64 -1.89 -51.11
N PRO A 780 3.90 -1.38 -52.33
CA PRO A 780 3.61 0.00 -52.67
C PRO A 780 2.14 0.39 -52.45
N VAL A 781 1.93 1.63 -52.02
CA VAL A 781 0.58 2.21 -51.91
C VAL A 781 -0.09 2.27 -53.29
N SER A 782 -1.31 1.76 -53.36
CA SER A 782 -2.10 1.76 -54.60
C SER A 782 -2.60 3.16 -54.99
N HIS A 783 -3.02 3.96 -53.99
CA HIS A 783 -3.55 5.32 -54.17
C HIS A 783 -2.88 6.26 -53.17
N PRO A 784 -1.66 6.76 -53.44
CA PRO A 784 -0.90 7.59 -52.50
C PRO A 784 -1.64 8.86 -52.10
N GLU A 785 -2.20 9.58 -53.09
CA GLU A 785 -2.94 10.84 -52.86
C GLU A 785 -4.18 10.63 -51.98
N LEU A 786 -4.88 9.51 -52.14
CA LEU A 786 -6.05 9.18 -51.33
C LEU A 786 -5.68 8.86 -49.89
N LEU A 787 -4.59 8.10 -49.69
CA LEU A 787 -4.12 7.78 -48.35
C LEU A 787 -3.70 9.05 -47.59
N ASP A 788 -2.97 9.93 -48.27
CA ASP A 788 -2.54 11.22 -47.71
C ASP A 788 -3.74 12.12 -47.40
N TRP A 789 -4.71 12.17 -48.31
CA TRP A 789 -5.93 12.92 -48.08
C TRP A 789 -6.73 12.40 -46.89
N LEU A 790 -6.91 11.07 -46.76
CA LEU A 790 -7.59 10.48 -45.61
C LEU A 790 -6.85 10.72 -44.29
N ALA A 791 -5.51 10.72 -44.31
CA ALA A 791 -4.69 11.01 -43.13
C ALA A 791 -4.83 12.48 -42.70
N TRP A 792 -4.80 13.43 -43.64
CA TRP A 792 -5.03 14.85 -43.35
C TRP A 792 -6.48 15.12 -42.92
N GLU A 793 -7.45 14.51 -43.58
CA GLU A 793 -8.86 14.60 -43.20
C GLU A 793 -9.08 14.13 -41.77
N LEU A 794 -8.37 13.10 -41.32
CA LEU A 794 -8.42 12.65 -39.94
C LEU A 794 -7.88 13.72 -38.98
N ILE A 795 -6.71 14.29 -39.28
CA ILE A 795 -6.06 15.32 -38.46
C ILE A 795 -6.92 16.60 -38.41
N ASP A 796 -7.43 17.06 -39.55
CA ASP A 796 -8.23 18.29 -39.68
C ASP A 796 -9.62 18.18 -39.01
N HIS A 797 -10.06 16.97 -38.71
CA HIS A 797 -11.33 16.66 -38.04
C HIS A 797 -11.11 16.04 -36.65
N ASP A 798 -10.16 16.60 -35.89
CA ASP A 798 -9.89 16.28 -34.48
C ASP A 798 -9.65 14.78 -34.23
N TRP A 799 -9.02 14.10 -35.19
CA TRP A 799 -8.74 12.66 -35.14
C TRP A 799 -9.99 11.78 -34.89
N SER A 800 -11.18 12.23 -35.29
CA SER A 800 -12.42 11.47 -35.15
C SER A 800 -12.43 10.25 -36.07
N LEU A 801 -12.34 9.06 -35.48
CA LEU A 801 -12.49 7.82 -36.25
C LEU A 801 -13.89 7.70 -36.83
N LYS A 802 -14.94 8.09 -36.09
CA LYS A 802 -16.33 8.03 -36.62
C LYS A 802 -16.52 8.89 -37.85
N HIS A 803 -15.85 10.04 -37.93
CA HIS A 803 -15.84 10.87 -39.13
C HIS A 803 -15.31 10.09 -40.33
N ILE A 804 -14.10 9.51 -40.22
CA ILE A 804 -13.49 8.72 -41.29
C ILE A 804 -14.33 7.48 -41.64
N HIS A 805 -14.88 6.78 -40.64
CA HIS A 805 -15.80 5.67 -40.89
C HIS A 805 -17.01 6.13 -41.72
N ARG A 806 -17.67 7.23 -41.34
CA ARG A 806 -18.83 7.77 -42.07
C ARG A 806 -18.45 8.21 -43.50
N LEU A 807 -17.32 8.87 -43.64
CA LEU A 807 -16.81 9.34 -44.93
C LEU A 807 -16.60 8.18 -45.91
N ILE A 808 -15.91 7.12 -45.46
CA ILE A 808 -15.68 5.92 -46.27
C ILE A 808 -17.01 5.23 -46.61
N LEU A 809 -17.87 4.99 -45.62
CA LEU A 809 -19.14 4.25 -45.81
C LEU A 809 -20.16 5.00 -46.69
N SER A 810 -20.07 6.33 -46.74
CA SER A 810 -20.91 7.16 -47.61
C SER A 810 -20.31 7.43 -49.00
N SER A 811 -19.08 6.98 -49.24
CA SER A 811 -18.39 7.17 -50.52
C SER A 811 -19.02 6.35 -51.65
N ALA A 812 -18.95 6.87 -52.87
CA ALA A 812 -19.37 6.14 -54.07
C ALA A 812 -18.57 4.83 -54.23
N ALA A 813 -17.29 4.80 -53.84
CA ALA A 813 -16.42 3.64 -53.92
C ALA A 813 -16.90 2.48 -53.02
N TYR A 814 -17.27 2.76 -51.78
CA TYR A 814 -17.79 1.74 -50.86
C TYR A 814 -19.17 1.21 -51.30
N GLN A 815 -20.00 2.07 -51.89
CA GLN A 815 -21.37 1.74 -52.32
C GLN A 815 -21.45 1.05 -53.69
N MET A 816 -20.31 0.74 -54.33
CA MET A 816 -20.29 0.04 -55.61
C MET A 816 -20.86 -1.38 -55.50
N SER A 817 -21.43 -1.87 -56.59
CA SER A 817 -21.82 -3.29 -56.70
C SER A 817 -20.60 -4.19 -56.71
N SER A 818 -20.70 -5.39 -56.13
CA SER A 818 -19.68 -6.45 -56.28
C SER A 818 -19.77 -7.22 -57.60
N ALA A 819 -20.79 -6.95 -58.42
CA ALA A 819 -20.93 -7.58 -59.73
C ALA A 819 -19.71 -7.27 -60.62
N ALA A 820 -19.22 -8.29 -61.32
CA ALA A 820 -18.15 -8.10 -62.29
C ALA A 820 -18.63 -7.21 -63.46
N SER A 821 -17.71 -6.41 -64.01
CA SER A 821 -17.99 -5.67 -65.24
C SER A 821 -18.37 -6.63 -66.37
N LYS A 822 -19.32 -6.21 -67.22
CA LYS A 822 -19.68 -6.96 -68.44
C LYS A 822 -18.62 -6.83 -69.53
N ASP A 823 -17.69 -5.88 -69.40
CA ASP A 823 -16.56 -5.71 -70.32
C ASP A 823 -15.38 -6.57 -69.84
N PRO A 824 -14.98 -7.61 -70.59
CA PRO A 824 -13.93 -8.54 -70.18
C PRO A 824 -12.55 -7.85 -70.04
N ARG A 825 -12.33 -6.73 -70.74
CA ARG A 825 -11.05 -5.99 -70.67
C ARG A 825 -10.75 -5.44 -69.28
N VAL A 826 -11.79 -5.15 -68.49
CA VAL A 826 -11.62 -4.64 -67.12
C VAL A 826 -10.93 -5.68 -66.24
N ALA A 827 -11.32 -6.96 -66.37
CA ALA A 827 -10.70 -8.05 -65.63
C ALA A 827 -9.28 -8.40 -66.12
N GLU A 828 -8.92 -8.01 -67.36
CA GLU A 828 -7.55 -8.16 -67.88
C GLU A 828 -6.63 -7.05 -67.37
N ILE A 829 -7.11 -5.81 -67.28
CA ILE A 829 -6.33 -4.63 -66.85
C ILE A 829 -6.13 -4.64 -65.33
N ASP A 830 -7.17 -4.95 -64.56
CA ASP A 830 -7.13 -4.96 -63.10
C ASP A 830 -7.79 -6.23 -62.52
N PRO A 831 -7.18 -7.42 -62.71
CA PRO A 831 -7.76 -8.69 -62.27
C PRO A 831 -7.96 -8.75 -60.75
N GLN A 832 -7.15 -8.00 -59.99
CA GLN A 832 -7.17 -7.97 -58.54
C GLN A 832 -8.12 -6.89 -57.98
N ASN A 833 -8.76 -6.09 -58.83
CA ASN A 833 -9.61 -4.96 -58.44
C ASN A 833 -8.88 -3.95 -57.53
N VAL A 834 -7.59 -3.71 -57.79
CA VAL A 834 -6.77 -2.73 -57.08
C VAL A 834 -7.30 -1.32 -57.28
N LEU A 835 -7.79 -0.99 -58.48
CA LEU A 835 -8.37 0.31 -58.85
C LEU A 835 -9.84 0.46 -58.43
N LEU A 836 -10.38 -0.52 -57.69
CA LEU A 836 -11.71 -0.47 -57.08
C LEU A 836 -12.84 -0.18 -58.07
N HIS A 837 -12.80 -0.82 -59.23
CA HIS A 837 -13.86 -0.71 -60.24
C HIS A 837 -15.14 -1.51 -59.86
N ARG A 838 -15.16 -2.16 -58.70
CA ARG A 838 -16.29 -2.83 -58.03
C ARG A 838 -15.99 -3.02 -56.54
N MET A 839 -17.00 -3.34 -55.74
CA MET A 839 -16.81 -3.66 -54.32
C MET A 839 -16.31 -5.10 -54.14
N HIS A 840 -15.31 -5.32 -53.29
CA HIS A 840 -14.82 -6.65 -52.97
C HIS A 840 -15.88 -7.51 -52.28
N LEU A 841 -15.97 -8.79 -52.68
CA LEU A 841 -16.72 -9.77 -51.92
C LEU A 841 -16.01 -10.02 -50.60
N LYS A 842 -16.75 -9.92 -49.50
CA LYS A 842 -16.23 -10.16 -48.16
C LYS A 842 -16.85 -11.39 -47.53
N ARG A 843 -16.04 -12.09 -46.76
CA ARG A 843 -16.54 -13.10 -45.84
C ARG A 843 -17.18 -12.40 -44.65
N LEU A 844 -18.39 -12.83 -44.26
CA LEU A 844 -19.00 -12.37 -43.01
C LEU A 844 -18.26 -12.99 -41.83
N GLU A 845 -17.95 -12.15 -40.84
CA GLU A 845 -17.39 -12.57 -39.55
C GLU A 845 -18.45 -13.31 -38.71
N GLY A 846 -18.00 -14.14 -37.78
CA GLY A 846 -18.91 -14.97 -36.96
C GLY A 846 -19.85 -14.12 -36.11
N GLU A 847 -19.34 -13.00 -35.63
CA GLU A 847 -20.02 -11.97 -34.86
C GLU A 847 -21.15 -11.35 -35.67
N ALA A 848 -20.86 -10.94 -36.92
CA ALA A 848 -21.87 -10.36 -37.81
C ALA A 848 -23.00 -11.36 -38.14
N ILE A 849 -22.66 -12.63 -38.34
CA ILE A 849 -23.65 -13.70 -38.56
C ILE A 849 -24.52 -13.89 -37.30
N ARG A 850 -23.89 -13.99 -36.14
CA ARG A 850 -24.57 -14.14 -34.85
C ARG A 850 -25.52 -12.98 -34.58
N ASP A 851 -25.03 -11.75 -34.72
CA ASP A 851 -25.81 -10.55 -34.45
C ASP A 851 -26.95 -10.39 -35.44
N ALA A 852 -26.76 -10.75 -36.72
CA ALA A 852 -27.84 -10.82 -37.69
C ALA A 852 -28.92 -11.84 -37.29
N MET A 853 -28.53 -13.04 -36.83
CA MET A 853 -29.49 -14.04 -36.34
C MET A 853 -30.24 -13.56 -35.09
N LEU A 854 -29.55 -12.91 -34.16
CA LEU A 854 -30.16 -12.33 -32.96
C LEU A 854 -31.13 -11.20 -33.33
N ALA A 855 -30.74 -10.32 -34.24
CA ALA A 855 -31.59 -9.23 -34.73
C ALA A 855 -32.86 -9.76 -35.41
N ILE A 856 -32.71 -10.70 -36.36
CA ILE A 856 -33.84 -11.31 -37.08
C ILE A 856 -34.79 -12.06 -36.12
N SER A 857 -34.24 -12.70 -35.08
CA SER A 857 -35.05 -13.39 -34.07
C SER A 857 -35.61 -12.49 -32.96
N GLY A 858 -35.33 -11.18 -32.99
CA GLY A 858 -35.77 -10.23 -31.96
C GLY A 858 -35.10 -10.41 -30.59
N ARG A 859 -33.94 -11.08 -30.55
CA ARG A 859 -33.18 -11.40 -29.33
C ARG A 859 -31.87 -10.63 -29.20
N LEU A 860 -31.58 -9.74 -30.14
CA LEU A 860 -30.42 -8.85 -30.01
C LEU A 860 -30.67 -7.89 -28.87
N ASP A 861 -29.80 -7.91 -27.87
CA ASP A 861 -29.75 -6.90 -26.83
C ASP A 861 -28.91 -5.72 -27.34
N PRO A 862 -29.50 -4.53 -27.58
CA PRO A 862 -28.77 -3.36 -28.01
C PRO A 862 -28.09 -2.62 -26.86
N GLN A 863 -28.24 -3.08 -25.61
CA GLN A 863 -27.58 -2.47 -24.47
C GLN A 863 -26.06 -2.52 -24.67
N LEU A 864 -25.46 -1.34 -24.69
CA LEU A 864 -24.01 -1.21 -24.76
C LEU A 864 -23.40 -1.57 -23.41
N TYR A 865 -22.23 -2.22 -23.47
CA TYR A 865 -21.49 -2.70 -22.30
C TYR A 865 -22.19 -3.85 -21.56
N GLY A 866 -21.53 -4.38 -20.54
CA GLY A 866 -22.01 -5.55 -19.79
C GLY A 866 -20.98 -6.69 -19.81
N PRO A 867 -21.29 -7.79 -19.13
CA PRO A 867 -20.42 -8.96 -19.09
C PRO A 867 -20.27 -9.57 -20.49
N SER A 868 -19.10 -10.14 -20.78
CA SER A 868 -18.90 -10.90 -22.00
C SER A 868 -19.77 -12.15 -22.03
N ILE A 869 -20.02 -12.68 -23.23
CA ILE A 869 -20.69 -13.98 -23.38
C ILE A 869 -19.76 -15.05 -22.79
N PRO A 870 -20.23 -15.89 -21.87
CA PRO A 870 -19.40 -16.94 -21.28
C PRO A 870 -18.82 -17.85 -22.36
N ILE A 871 -17.50 -18.08 -22.31
CA ILE A 871 -16.77 -18.95 -23.24
C ILE A 871 -16.73 -20.43 -22.81
N HIS A 872 -17.31 -20.76 -21.64
CA HIS A 872 -17.45 -22.15 -21.19
C HIS A 872 -18.81 -22.73 -21.62
N LEU A 873 -18.86 -24.05 -21.80
CA LEU A 873 -20.11 -24.76 -22.02
C LEU A 873 -20.98 -24.58 -20.77
N THR A 874 -22.12 -23.91 -20.94
CA THR A 874 -23.14 -23.88 -19.90
C THR A 874 -23.80 -25.26 -19.81
N PRO A 875 -24.43 -25.62 -18.68
CA PRO A 875 -25.23 -26.86 -18.59
C PRO A 875 -26.29 -26.99 -19.69
N PHE A 876 -26.75 -25.86 -20.25
CA PHE A 876 -27.65 -25.80 -21.40
C PHE A 876 -26.99 -26.28 -22.72
N LEU A 877 -25.68 -26.06 -22.87
CA LEU A 877 -24.89 -26.48 -24.04
C LEU A 877 -24.37 -27.92 -23.92
N GLU A 878 -24.23 -28.46 -22.71
CA GLU A 878 -23.79 -29.85 -22.48
C GLU A 878 -24.89 -30.91 -22.72
N GLY A 879 -26.16 -30.50 -22.78
CA GLY A 879 -27.32 -31.38 -22.91
C GLY A 879 -27.80 -31.67 -24.35
N ARG A 880 -26.96 -31.48 -25.37
CA ARG A 880 -27.30 -31.78 -26.78
C ARG A 880 -26.21 -32.55 -27.52
#